data_AF-A0AAW8Q8B1-F1
#
_entry.id   AF-A0AAW8Q8B1-F1
#
_cell.length_a   1.000
_cell.length_b   1.000
_cell.length_c   1.000
_cell.angle_alpha   90.00
_cell.angle_beta   90.00
_cell.angle_gamma   90.00
#
_symmetry.space_group_name_H-M   'P 1'
#
loop_
_entity.id
_entity.type
_entity.pdbx_description
1 polymer ?
#
loop_
_entity_poly.entity_id
_entity_poly.type
_entity_poly.pdbx_seq_one_letter_code
_entity_poly.pdbx_strand_id
1 'polypeptide(L)'
;MTHGLLKFPIDGEESANFEKLDNLLPQETYESLVRLIEDSLEKIDKKNYLSGSYRSHHSILVDGKRGTGKTSILVNLGVYLEENSEALARDTLVLKPIDPTLLEDGDSLFLTIIVASVLSDKDVIESQKRYPDKMVVLNNALDRLATALESAEPDLTAKGMRKIRNMYDHSSLESCVHEFFSAVLSLVDKKLLVLPIDDVDTSLNRAFENLEIIRRYLTSPLVLPIVGGDLNLYQEVIWRDFHHRLTKDSDFNTDQAFERAVELANEYQRKVMPVSRRLTMPDVSYYLNNKNILLIKQKEIYMSLANFYAWLQIFLEGPVNGLENSNLPIPIKSIRALTQLLSKCQNVIPELPTGITDAKSSMDAKRYWQMPQVPPTLIEKFYSGYYAQSREANEKRRYAPVFIDFARNYQSDTVPSIAPESVKDWEKTIESHFMHEEDAGELMLVLRAMNDWHNIKTADSVFDTPLFQPLKQGDFNWLKFKHTSNLDEWQAALDGNLPSAWLEKHKGIQTILPYPVPQVGVQTSTKWQQEQSYEEQKDTLLTLLTNYNFYSKSQQSQMLNSGRIFEIIIHSLIAPVNELTLQNVANRAPFYATNDLAPTKALTLGQESKDELENNDTFNADENLIGLSELADDITKWRERHNIDELRVSPWLVYKVFNKLFTQLNFTKETFEKKRESDYQLISLDLINFTFNTTWAAFASFEKGPLFGLPVDVATTNIGTESSATFESNQHYTKNISPFTPRLKPLLNLVDKNEGSAEARARKFFGQATNTVTHVLADHPIRLWIAEILGKLEQGKPVESRIENNDNQEELPPKYTTFLKQNHGLVLPAGLNVDKYVKAILSEDEGIDTWTRVFNDTPEKYHKSSNYKTLSSAIEKIKKGSE
;
A
#
# COMPACT_ATOMS: atom_id res chain seq x y z
N MET A 1 3.72 10.17 -35.48
CA MET A 1 5.15 9.82 -35.33
C MET A 1 5.20 8.63 -34.41
N THR A 2 5.87 7.56 -34.80
CA THR A 2 6.06 6.37 -33.96
C THR A 2 7.00 6.75 -32.82
N HIS A 3 6.46 7.01 -31.62
CA HIS A 3 7.30 7.06 -30.42
C HIS A 3 8.03 5.72 -30.33
N GLY A 4 9.34 5.73 -30.55
CA GLY A 4 10.18 4.54 -30.39
C GLY A 4 10.07 4.03 -28.96
N LEU A 5 10.23 2.71 -28.78
CA LEU A 5 10.34 2.12 -27.45
C LEU A 5 11.60 2.66 -26.76
N LEU A 6 11.42 3.37 -25.65
CA LEU A 6 12.51 3.90 -24.83
C LEU A 6 13.14 2.76 -24.05
N LYS A 7 14.47 2.76 -23.92
CA LYS A 7 15.22 1.73 -23.19
C LYS A 7 15.95 2.36 -22.02
N PHE A 8 15.74 1.81 -20.83
CA PHE A 8 16.35 2.31 -19.60
C PHE A 8 17.26 1.23 -19.00
N PRO A 9 18.59 1.46 -18.94
CA PRO A 9 19.51 0.48 -18.37
C PRO A 9 19.39 0.43 -16.84
N ILE A 10 19.21 -0.78 -16.30
CA ILE A 10 19.14 -1.00 -14.84
C ILE A 10 20.51 -1.30 -14.23
N ASP A 11 21.51 -1.62 -15.06
CA ASP A 11 22.91 -1.88 -14.70
C ASP A 11 23.85 -0.69 -15.02
N GLY A 12 23.31 0.42 -15.48
CA GLY A 12 24.09 1.62 -15.82
C GLY A 12 24.58 2.37 -14.57
N GLU A 13 25.78 2.94 -14.66
CA GLU A 13 26.22 3.96 -13.70
C GLU A 13 25.31 5.20 -13.78
N GLU A 14 25.21 5.97 -12.68
CA GLU A 14 24.49 7.25 -12.65
C GLU A 14 25.17 8.29 -13.57
N SER A 15 25.00 8.16 -14.88
CA SER A 15 25.55 9.05 -15.89
C SER A 15 24.46 9.91 -16.50
N ALA A 16 24.71 11.21 -16.59
CA ALA A 16 23.87 12.13 -17.36
C ALA A 16 24.17 12.06 -18.87
N ASN A 17 25.28 11.44 -19.27
CA ASN A 17 25.65 11.21 -20.67
C ASN A 17 25.05 9.88 -21.15
N PHE A 18 24.30 9.94 -22.25
CA PHE A 18 23.80 8.77 -22.98
C PHE A 18 24.30 8.83 -24.42
N GLU A 19 24.89 7.73 -24.90
CA GLU A 19 25.42 7.63 -26.26
C GLU A 19 24.33 7.39 -27.34
N LYS A 20 23.06 7.20 -26.95
CA LYS A 20 21.95 6.88 -27.88
C LYS A 20 20.63 7.54 -27.48
N LEU A 21 19.86 7.99 -28.47
CA LEU A 21 18.53 8.60 -28.30
C LEU A 21 17.50 7.70 -27.59
N ASP A 22 17.57 6.38 -27.79
CA ASP A 22 16.64 5.40 -27.20
C ASP A 22 16.56 5.49 -25.67
N ASN A 23 17.59 6.04 -25.01
CA ASN A 23 17.67 6.11 -23.55
C ASN A 23 17.17 7.44 -22.96
N LEU A 24 16.77 8.39 -23.80
CA LEU A 24 16.38 9.74 -23.36
C LEU A 24 14.91 9.79 -22.94
N LEU A 25 14.67 9.85 -21.63
CA LEU A 25 13.33 9.84 -21.04
C LEU A 25 12.44 11.05 -21.47
N PRO A 26 12.89 12.33 -21.44
CA PRO A 26 12.02 13.48 -21.68
C PRO A 26 11.94 13.89 -23.17
N GLN A 27 11.42 13.01 -24.04
CA GLN A 27 11.34 13.27 -25.50
C GLN A 27 10.56 14.55 -25.84
N GLU A 28 9.40 14.79 -25.20
CA GLU A 28 8.57 15.98 -25.47
C GLU A 28 9.31 17.30 -25.16
N THR A 29 10.15 17.30 -24.12
CA THR A 29 10.96 18.46 -23.75
C THR A 29 12.04 18.73 -24.80
N TYR A 30 12.69 17.67 -25.33
CA TYR A 30 13.64 17.82 -26.43
C TYR A 30 12.97 18.34 -27.71
N GLU A 31 11.81 17.80 -28.10
CA GLU A 31 11.07 18.29 -29.27
C GLU A 31 10.70 19.77 -29.14
N SER A 32 10.23 20.18 -27.96
CA SER A 32 9.89 21.58 -27.69
C SER A 32 11.12 22.49 -27.74
N LEU A 33 12.26 22.00 -27.24
CA LEU A 33 13.51 22.74 -27.24
C LEU A 33 14.06 22.89 -28.67
N VAL A 34 13.97 21.86 -29.51
CA VAL A 34 14.34 21.94 -30.94
C VAL A 34 13.50 22.99 -31.66
N ARG A 35 12.18 23.03 -31.45
CA ARG A 35 11.32 24.08 -32.04
C ARG A 35 11.73 25.50 -31.63
N LEU A 36 12.14 25.68 -30.37
CA LEU A 36 12.62 26.99 -29.90
C LEU A 36 13.98 27.37 -30.50
N ILE A 37 14.84 26.39 -30.80
CA ILE A 37 16.10 26.59 -31.53
C ILE A 37 15.81 26.99 -32.98
N GLU A 38 14.91 26.28 -33.67
CA GLU A 38 14.45 26.59 -35.03
C GLU A 38 13.89 28.02 -35.13
N ASP A 39 12.98 28.38 -34.22
CA ASP A 39 12.42 29.73 -34.11
C ASP A 39 13.48 30.82 -33.90
N SER A 40 14.59 30.48 -33.22
CA SER A 40 15.68 31.40 -32.95
C SER A 40 16.59 31.56 -34.17
N LEU A 41 16.84 30.48 -34.92
CA LEU A 41 17.54 30.52 -36.22
C LEU A 41 16.77 31.33 -37.27
N GLU A 42 15.46 31.13 -37.40
CA GLU A 42 14.66 31.91 -38.37
C GLU A 42 14.70 33.43 -38.12
N LYS A 43 14.82 33.83 -36.85
CA LYS A 43 14.87 35.25 -36.46
C LYS A 43 16.21 35.91 -36.77
N ILE A 44 17.28 35.11 -36.85
CA ILE A 44 18.62 35.55 -37.27
C ILE A 44 18.60 35.88 -38.76
N ASP A 45 18.04 34.99 -39.59
CA ASP A 45 17.99 35.17 -41.05
C ASP A 45 17.11 36.36 -41.49
N LYS A 46 16.13 36.77 -40.67
CA LYS A 46 15.20 37.88 -40.98
C LYS A 46 15.71 39.28 -40.58
N LYS A 47 16.79 39.41 -39.80
CA LYS A 47 17.30 40.72 -39.33
C LYS A 47 18.57 41.14 -40.08
N ASN A 48 18.49 42.24 -40.83
CA ASN A 48 19.69 43.00 -41.22
C ASN A 48 20.29 43.65 -39.96
N TYR A 49 21.46 43.19 -39.53
CA TYR A 49 22.20 43.57 -38.32
C TYR A 49 22.76 45.01 -38.32
N LEU A 50 22.01 46.00 -38.83
CA LEU A 50 22.51 47.35 -39.12
C LEU A 50 21.93 48.46 -38.23
N SER A 51 21.05 48.19 -37.27
CA SER A 51 20.53 49.24 -36.38
C SER A 51 20.42 48.82 -34.92
N GLY A 52 21.50 48.99 -34.15
CA GLY A 52 21.55 49.39 -32.72
C GLY A 52 20.57 48.82 -31.67
N SER A 53 19.76 47.81 -31.99
CA SER A 53 18.70 47.24 -31.16
C SER A 53 19.00 45.75 -30.97
N TYR A 54 20.16 45.47 -30.38
CA TYR A 54 20.65 44.12 -30.09
C TYR A 54 20.02 43.50 -28.83
N ARG A 55 18.97 44.11 -28.28
CA ARG A 55 18.41 43.74 -26.97
C ARG A 55 17.12 42.95 -27.10
N SER A 56 17.24 41.64 -27.24
CA SER A 56 16.11 40.73 -27.06
C SER A 56 16.50 39.61 -26.10
N HIS A 57 15.84 39.53 -24.95
CA HIS A 57 15.97 38.39 -24.05
C HIS A 57 15.26 37.18 -24.68
N HIS A 58 16.03 36.14 -24.99
CA HIS A 58 15.56 34.94 -25.69
C HIS A 58 15.98 33.66 -24.98
N SER A 59 16.45 33.76 -23.73
CA SER A 59 16.85 32.60 -22.94
C SER A 59 15.71 31.59 -22.84
N ILE A 60 16.06 30.31 -22.82
CA ILE A 60 15.15 29.20 -22.60
C ILE A 60 15.38 28.71 -21.17
N LEU A 61 14.30 28.57 -20.40
CA LEU A 61 14.35 27.96 -19.07
C LEU A 61 13.90 26.51 -19.17
N VAL A 62 14.72 25.58 -18.70
CA VAL A 62 14.32 24.19 -18.41
C VAL A 62 14.02 24.11 -16.92
N ASP A 63 12.74 24.22 -16.59
CA ASP A 63 12.20 24.27 -15.24
C ASP A 63 11.96 22.86 -14.68
N GLY A 64 12.56 22.57 -13.53
CA GLY A 64 12.34 21.32 -12.82
C GLY A 64 13.04 21.29 -11.47
N LYS A 65 12.45 20.54 -10.52
CA LYS A 65 13.05 20.28 -9.21
C LYS A 65 14.38 19.51 -9.35
N ARG A 66 15.19 19.49 -8.29
CA ARG A 66 16.41 18.67 -8.24
C ARG A 66 16.11 17.19 -8.55
N GLY A 67 16.96 16.56 -9.37
CA GLY A 67 16.82 15.14 -9.75
C GLY A 67 15.79 14.84 -10.85
N THR A 68 15.18 15.85 -11.47
CA THR A 68 14.23 15.69 -12.60
C THR A 68 14.88 15.40 -13.95
N GLY A 69 16.22 15.42 -14.04
CA GLY A 69 16.96 15.12 -15.27
C GLY A 69 17.32 16.34 -16.14
N LYS A 70 17.31 17.57 -15.57
CA LYS A 70 17.71 18.81 -16.27
C LYS A 70 19.10 18.70 -16.91
N THR A 71 20.11 18.32 -16.12
CA THR A 71 21.48 18.05 -16.57
C THR A 71 21.51 17.07 -17.74
N SER A 72 20.76 15.96 -17.65
CA SER A 72 20.70 14.97 -18.73
C SER A 72 20.14 15.56 -20.03
N ILE A 73 19.18 16.49 -19.96
CA ILE A 73 18.70 17.21 -21.15
C ILE A 73 19.83 18.03 -21.79
N LEU A 74 20.47 18.87 -20.98
CA LEU A 74 21.49 19.81 -21.45
C LEU A 74 22.72 19.08 -22.02
N VAL A 75 23.13 17.99 -21.37
CA VAL A 75 24.28 17.18 -21.78
C VAL A 75 24.05 16.49 -23.12
N ASN A 76 22.88 15.85 -23.33
CA ASN A 76 22.62 15.08 -24.55
C ASN A 76 21.96 15.90 -25.67
N LEU A 77 21.86 17.22 -25.52
CA LEU A 77 21.26 18.09 -26.53
C LEU A 77 22.00 18.03 -27.88
N GLY A 78 23.34 18.00 -27.86
CA GLY A 78 24.15 17.89 -29.08
C GLY A 78 23.86 16.60 -29.84
N VAL A 79 23.90 15.46 -29.14
CA VAL A 79 23.59 14.13 -29.69
C VAL A 79 22.17 14.09 -30.24
N TYR A 80 21.20 14.66 -29.53
CA TYR A 80 19.82 14.70 -29.98
C TYR A 80 19.65 15.49 -31.29
N LEU A 81 20.34 16.63 -31.43
CA LEU A 81 20.27 17.45 -32.64
C LEU A 81 20.92 16.76 -33.84
N GLU A 82 22.07 16.10 -33.64
CA GLU A 82 22.78 15.36 -34.68
C GLU A 82 21.93 14.23 -35.28
N GLU A 83 21.23 13.48 -34.44
CA GLU A 83 20.41 12.35 -34.89
C GLU A 83 19.02 12.76 -35.44
N ASN A 84 18.41 13.84 -34.92
CA ASN A 84 17.06 14.25 -35.32
C ASN A 84 17.02 15.22 -36.51
N SER A 85 18.01 16.11 -36.64
CA SER A 85 18.04 17.15 -37.69
C SER A 85 19.47 17.53 -38.10
N GLU A 86 20.02 16.83 -39.11
CA GLU A 86 21.38 17.09 -39.65
C GLU A 86 21.59 18.55 -40.08
N ALA A 87 20.55 19.22 -40.60
CA ALA A 87 20.60 20.64 -40.97
C ALA A 87 20.76 21.57 -39.75
N LEU A 88 20.09 21.28 -38.64
CA LEU A 88 20.20 22.08 -37.41
C LEU A 88 21.53 21.85 -36.71
N ALA A 89 21.99 20.60 -36.65
CA ALA A 89 23.30 20.27 -36.10
C ALA A 89 24.44 20.96 -36.86
N ARG A 90 24.30 21.11 -38.19
CA ARG A 90 25.26 21.85 -39.02
C ARG A 90 25.24 23.35 -38.73
N ASP A 91 24.06 23.95 -38.58
CA ASP A 91 23.92 25.41 -38.40
C ASP A 91 24.13 25.87 -36.94
N THR A 92 24.21 24.96 -35.97
CA THR A 92 24.31 25.27 -34.54
C THR A 92 25.59 24.74 -33.89
N LEU A 93 26.20 25.55 -33.00
CA LEU A 93 27.30 25.13 -32.14
C LEU A 93 26.75 24.92 -30.72
N VAL A 94 26.65 23.66 -30.29
CA VAL A 94 26.16 23.30 -28.95
C VAL A 94 27.37 23.05 -28.05
N LEU A 95 27.56 23.91 -27.04
CA LEU A 95 28.62 23.69 -26.06
C LEU A 95 28.24 22.63 -25.04
N LYS A 96 29.25 22.08 -24.36
CA LYS A 96 29.04 21.29 -23.15
C LYS A 96 28.39 22.16 -22.05
N PRO A 97 27.51 21.60 -21.20
CA PRO A 97 26.89 22.36 -20.12
C PRO A 97 27.91 23.00 -19.20
N ILE A 98 27.68 24.26 -18.89
CA ILE A 98 28.52 25.06 -18.00
C ILE A 98 27.88 25.06 -16.62
N ASP A 99 28.61 24.57 -15.63
CA ASP A 99 28.22 24.61 -14.22
C ASP A 99 28.89 25.82 -13.53
N PRO A 100 28.12 26.84 -13.09
CA PRO A 100 28.67 28.01 -12.41
C PRO A 100 29.06 27.77 -10.95
N THR A 101 28.78 26.59 -10.37
CA THR A 101 29.10 26.30 -8.97
C THR A 101 30.57 26.04 -8.69
N LEU A 102 31.35 25.67 -9.71
CA LEU A 102 32.76 25.30 -9.59
C LEU A 102 33.73 26.46 -9.24
N LEU A 103 33.21 27.62 -8.84
CA LEU A 103 33.98 28.85 -8.62
C LEU A 103 34.25 29.15 -7.14
N GLU A 104 35.34 29.85 -6.84
CA GLU A 104 35.61 30.53 -5.55
C GLU A 104 35.26 32.04 -5.66
N ASP A 105 35.18 32.77 -4.54
CA ASP A 105 34.57 34.11 -4.46
C ASP A 105 35.30 35.20 -5.29
N GLY A 106 34.57 35.90 -6.18
CA GLY A 106 35.04 37.08 -6.92
C GLY A 106 34.17 37.46 -8.14
N ASP A 107 34.01 38.77 -8.41
CA ASP A 107 33.21 39.29 -9.53
C ASP A 107 33.82 38.94 -10.91
N SER A 108 32.96 38.85 -11.95
CA SER A 108 33.29 38.57 -13.37
C SER A 108 33.63 37.12 -13.76
N LEU A 109 33.70 36.18 -12.81
CA LEU A 109 34.14 34.81 -13.09
C LEU A 109 33.24 34.05 -14.07
N PHE A 110 31.92 34.24 -14.04
CA PHE A 110 31.01 33.44 -14.87
C PHE A 110 31.06 33.82 -16.36
N LEU A 111 31.21 35.09 -16.72
CA LEU A 111 31.42 35.47 -18.13
C LEU A 111 32.77 34.97 -18.64
N THR A 112 33.81 35.03 -17.80
CA THR A 112 35.14 34.47 -18.12
C THR A 112 35.09 32.97 -18.34
N ILE A 113 34.29 32.21 -17.56
CA ILE A 113 34.06 30.79 -17.82
C ILE A 113 33.39 30.58 -19.17
N ILE A 114 32.33 31.33 -19.48
CA ILE A 114 31.65 31.18 -20.77
C ILE A 114 32.65 31.35 -21.92
N VAL A 115 33.50 32.38 -21.85
CA VAL A 115 34.57 32.62 -22.83
C VAL A 115 35.56 31.44 -22.85
N ALA A 116 36.02 30.96 -21.69
CA ALA A 116 36.94 29.82 -21.60
C ALA A 116 36.34 28.52 -22.14
N SER A 117 35.07 28.24 -21.83
CA SER A 117 34.31 27.08 -22.32
C SER A 117 34.14 27.10 -23.83
N VAL A 118 33.87 28.27 -24.41
CA VAL A 118 33.81 28.47 -25.87
C VAL A 118 35.18 28.19 -26.51
N LEU A 119 36.26 28.72 -25.94
CA LEU A 119 37.61 28.55 -26.49
C LEU A 119 38.16 27.13 -26.30
N SER A 120 37.70 26.41 -25.29
CA SER A 120 38.09 25.03 -24.99
C SER A 120 37.30 23.99 -25.79
N ASP A 121 36.35 24.43 -26.61
CA ASP A 121 35.54 23.54 -27.44
C ASP A 121 36.38 22.91 -28.57
N LYS A 122 36.09 21.64 -28.89
CA LYS A 122 36.86 20.88 -29.88
C LYS A 122 36.75 21.48 -31.28
N ASP A 123 35.55 21.89 -31.69
CA ASP A 123 35.30 22.46 -33.02
C ASP A 123 36.06 23.78 -33.19
N VAL A 124 36.11 24.58 -32.11
CA VAL A 124 36.82 25.86 -32.07
C VAL A 124 38.33 25.63 -32.15
N ILE A 125 38.89 24.73 -31.33
CA ILE A 125 40.33 24.42 -31.33
C ILE A 125 40.78 23.87 -32.69
N GLU A 126 40.00 22.97 -33.30
CA GLU A 126 40.31 22.44 -34.63
C GLU A 126 40.23 23.51 -35.72
N SER A 127 39.22 24.39 -35.65
CA SER A 127 39.04 25.47 -36.62
C SER A 127 40.14 26.55 -36.50
N GLN A 128 40.63 26.83 -35.29
CA GLN A 128 41.79 27.71 -35.07
C GLN A 128 43.05 27.19 -35.77
N LYS A 129 43.27 25.87 -35.76
CA LYS A 129 44.40 25.24 -36.47
C LYS A 129 44.22 25.27 -37.99
N ARG A 130 42.98 25.23 -38.47
CA ARG A 130 42.65 25.13 -39.90
C ARG A 130 42.59 26.49 -40.62
N TYR A 131 42.21 27.57 -39.93
CA TYR A 131 42.01 28.91 -40.51
C TYR A 131 42.75 30.02 -39.76
N PRO A 132 44.07 30.23 -40.03
CA PRO A 132 44.88 31.23 -39.32
C PRO A 132 44.40 32.68 -39.51
N ASP A 133 43.82 33.03 -40.65
CA ASP A 133 43.32 34.40 -40.90
C ASP A 133 42.13 34.76 -40.01
N LYS A 134 41.22 33.80 -39.80
CA LYS A 134 40.07 33.96 -38.90
C LYS A 134 40.48 33.93 -37.42
N MET A 135 41.56 33.22 -37.10
CA MET A 135 42.16 33.22 -35.75
C MET A 135 42.64 34.61 -35.34
N VAL A 136 43.24 35.39 -36.26
CA VAL A 136 43.65 36.77 -35.97
C VAL A 136 42.44 37.64 -35.60
N VAL A 137 41.31 37.48 -36.30
CA VAL A 137 40.07 38.20 -35.99
C VAL A 137 39.54 37.81 -34.61
N LEU A 138 39.54 36.51 -34.27
CA LEU A 138 39.14 36.03 -32.96
C LEU A 138 40.02 36.59 -31.84
N ASN A 139 41.35 36.53 -31.99
CA ASN A 139 42.29 37.05 -30.98
C ASN A 139 42.10 38.56 -30.78
N ASN A 140 41.92 39.33 -31.85
CA ASN A 140 41.63 40.77 -31.76
C ASN A 140 40.31 41.05 -31.02
N ALA A 141 39.27 40.23 -31.23
CA ALA A 141 38.00 40.35 -30.51
C ALA A 141 38.14 39.97 -29.02
N LEU A 142 38.96 38.95 -28.73
CA LEU A 142 39.27 38.47 -27.38
C LEU A 142 40.08 39.51 -26.59
N ASP A 143 41.09 40.13 -27.20
CA ASP A 143 41.88 41.22 -26.60
C ASP A 143 40.99 42.44 -26.26
N ARG A 144 40.05 42.79 -27.15
CA ARG A 144 39.06 43.85 -26.89
C ARG A 144 38.16 43.49 -25.71
N LEU A 145 37.69 42.26 -25.65
CA LEU A 145 36.85 41.76 -24.57
C LEU A 145 37.60 41.73 -23.24
N ALA A 146 38.85 41.27 -23.21
CA ALA A 146 39.71 41.28 -22.03
C ALA A 146 39.94 42.71 -21.52
N THR A 147 40.28 43.64 -22.42
CA THR A 147 40.47 45.06 -22.07
C THR A 147 39.18 45.69 -21.52
N ALA A 148 38.02 45.31 -22.06
CA ALA A 148 36.72 45.79 -21.60
C ALA A 148 36.28 45.16 -20.26
N LEU A 149 36.68 43.92 -19.97
CA LEU A 149 36.47 43.26 -18.68
C LEU A 149 37.33 43.92 -17.58
N GLU A 150 38.62 44.13 -17.86
CA GLU A 150 39.53 44.80 -16.93
C GLU A 150 39.09 46.24 -16.59
N SER A 151 38.53 46.97 -17.55
CA SER A 151 38.02 48.34 -17.32
C SER A 151 36.65 48.39 -16.63
N ALA A 152 35.90 47.28 -16.63
CA ALA A 152 34.59 47.16 -16.00
C ALA A 152 34.67 46.84 -14.50
N GLU A 153 35.84 46.43 -13.98
CA GLU A 153 36.03 46.25 -12.53
C GLU A 153 35.91 47.60 -11.80
N PRO A 154 35.17 47.67 -10.68
CA PRO A 154 34.95 48.91 -9.96
C PRO A 154 36.24 49.38 -9.26
N ASP A 155 36.99 50.27 -9.91
CA ASP A 155 38.02 51.06 -9.25
C ASP A 155 37.34 52.04 -8.27
N LEU A 156 37.15 51.61 -7.02
CA LEU A 156 36.54 52.38 -5.93
C LEU A 156 37.26 53.71 -5.64
N THR A 157 38.46 53.91 -6.21
CA THR A 157 39.25 55.13 -6.07
C THR A 157 39.05 56.14 -7.21
N ALA A 158 38.34 55.77 -8.29
CA ALA A 158 38.15 56.61 -9.46
C ALA A 158 37.21 57.81 -9.20
N LYS A 159 37.74 59.03 -9.34
CA LYS A 159 36.98 60.31 -9.28
C LYS A 159 36.96 61.03 -10.63
N GLY A 160 35.89 61.79 -10.89
CA GLY A 160 35.76 62.68 -12.06
C GLY A 160 35.58 61.95 -13.40
N MET A 161 36.26 62.42 -14.46
CA MET A 161 36.16 61.88 -15.83
C MET A 161 36.55 60.40 -15.95
N ARG A 162 37.36 59.85 -15.03
CA ARG A 162 37.64 58.40 -14.97
C ARG A 162 36.38 57.58 -14.66
N LYS A 163 35.51 58.07 -13.77
CA LYS A 163 34.24 57.42 -13.45
C LYS A 163 33.25 57.48 -14.63
N ILE A 164 33.24 58.59 -15.37
CA ILE A 164 32.45 58.74 -16.60
C ILE A 164 32.97 57.83 -17.71
N ARG A 165 34.29 57.68 -17.83
CA ARG A 165 34.92 56.75 -18.78
C ARG A 165 34.56 55.29 -18.46
N ASN A 166 34.63 54.89 -17.19
CA ASN A 166 34.18 53.57 -16.73
C ASN A 166 32.66 53.35 -17.01
N MET A 167 31.82 54.39 -16.88
CA MET A 167 30.39 54.31 -17.22
C MET A 167 30.10 54.26 -18.73
N TYR A 168 30.91 54.92 -19.57
CA TYR A 168 30.81 54.86 -21.04
C TYR A 168 31.26 53.47 -21.57
N ASP A 169 32.29 52.88 -20.97
CA ASP A 169 32.79 51.54 -21.32
C ASP A 169 31.83 50.39 -20.95
N HIS A 170 30.89 50.57 -20.01
CA HIS A 170 29.85 49.55 -19.78
C HIS A 170 28.91 49.35 -20.98
N SER A 171 28.78 50.33 -21.89
CA SER A 171 28.05 50.18 -23.15
C SER A 171 28.87 49.53 -24.27
N SER A 172 30.21 49.47 -24.11
CA SER A 172 31.10 48.80 -25.05
C SER A 172 31.26 47.31 -24.76
N LEU A 173 31.14 46.87 -23.50
CA LEU A 173 31.29 45.45 -23.13
C LEU A 173 30.24 44.53 -23.79
N GLU A 174 28.96 44.92 -23.85
CA GLU A 174 27.92 44.17 -24.58
C GLU A 174 28.29 44.00 -26.08
N SER A 175 28.84 45.05 -26.69
CA SER A 175 29.26 45.05 -28.09
C SER A 175 30.51 44.19 -28.30
N CYS A 176 31.48 44.23 -27.38
CA CYS A 176 32.66 43.37 -27.39
C CYS A 176 32.29 41.89 -27.23
N VAL A 177 31.32 41.57 -26.35
CA VAL A 177 30.78 40.21 -26.18
C VAL A 177 30.10 39.73 -27.47
N HIS A 178 29.33 40.59 -28.14
CA HIS A 178 28.74 40.27 -29.44
C HIS A 178 29.80 40.06 -30.54
N GLU A 179 30.80 40.93 -30.63
CA GLU A 179 31.93 40.81 -31.58
C GLU A 179 32.69 39.49 -31.37
N PHE A 180 32.93 39.11 -30.11
CA PHE A 180 33.56 37.84 -29.75
C PHE A 180 32.75 36.64 -30.27
N PHE A 181 31.45 36.56 -29.96
CA PHE A 181 30.62 35.44 -30.43
C PHE A 181 30.49 35.40 -31.96
N SER A 182 30.43 36.57 -32.61
CA SER A 182 30.42 36.67 -34.08
C SER A 182 31.72 36.14 -34.70
N ALA A 183 32.87 36.46 -34.11
CA ALA A 183 34.16 35.96 -34.56
C ALA A 183 34.29 34.44 -34.38
N VAL A 184 33.80 33.89 -33.26
CA VAL A 184 33.77 32.43 -33.00
C VAL A 184 32.89 31.70 -34.02
N LEU A 185 31.65 32.16 -34.23
CA LEU A 185 30.72 31.54 -35.17
C LEU A 185 31.24 31.62 -36.62
N SER A 186 31.87 32.74 -36.99
CA SER A 186 32.52 32.90 -38.29
C SER A 186 33.71 31.95 -38.49
N LEU A 187 34.42 31.61 -37.40
CA LEU A 187 35.54 30.66 -37.42
C LEU A 187 35.06 29.22 -37.67
N VAL A 188 33.99 28.81 -36.98
CA VAL A 188 33.43 27.44 -37.05
C VAL A 188 32.44 27.25 -38.21
N ASP A 189 32.07 28.34 -38.91
CA ASP A 189 31.10 28.34 -40.01
C ASP A 189 29.69 27.90 -39.59
N LYS A 190 29.24 28.39 -38.42
CA LYS A 190 27.92 28.11 -37.82
C LYS A 190 27.15 29.41 -37.60
N LYS A 191 25.82 29.36 -37.48
CA LYS A 191 24.95 30.55 -37.39
C LYS A 191 24.53 30.91 -35.96
N LEU A 192 24.42 29.92 -35.07
CA LEU A 192 23.91 30.10 -33.71
C LEU A 192 24.76 29.33 -32.69
N LEU A 193 25.13 30.00 -31.60
CA LEU A 193 25.78 29.39 -30.44
C LEU A 193 24.73 29.03 -29.39
N VAL A 194 24.54 27.73 -29.12
CA VAL A 194 23.70 27.25 -28.03
C VAL A 194 24.56 27.07 -26.79
N LEU A 195 24.18 27.73 -25.70
CA LEU A 195 24.92 27.76 -24.44
C LEU A 195 24.07 27.13 -23.32
N PRO A 196 24.25 25.82 -23.05
CA PRO A 196 23.60 25.19 -21.91
C PRO A 196 24.31 25.60 -20.62
N ILE A 197 23.54 26.12 -19.67
CA ILE A 197 24.00 26.52 -18.34
C ILE A 197 23.22 25.68 -17.33
N ASP A 198 23.91 24.84 -16.57
CA ASP A 198 23.29 23.90 -15.63
C ASP A 198 23.39 24.38 -14.18
N ASP A 199 22.50 23.89 -13.33
CA ASP A 199 22.55 24.03 -11.86
C ASP A 199 22.80 25.45 -11.31
N VAL A 200 22.37 26.50 -12.01
CA VAL A 200 22.50 27.91 -11.57
C VAL A 200 21.80 28.15 -10.22
N ASP A 201 20.77 27.37 -9.93
CA ASP A 201 19.93 27.43 -8.72
C ASP A 201 20.52 26.70 -7.49
N THR A 202 21.66 26.01 -7.62
CA THR A 202 22.23 25.21 -6.52
C THR A 202 22.93 26.06 -5.46
N SER A 203 23.56 27.19 -5.85
CA SER A 203 24.13 28.17 -4.92
C SER A 203 23.24 29.41 -4.81
N LEU A 204 22.47 29.52 -3.72
CA LEU A 204 21.49 30.60 -3.50
C LEU A 204 22.09 32.00 -3.65
N ASN A 205 23.32 32.23 -3.17
CA ASN A 205 23.97 33.54 -3.22
C ASN A 205 24.39 33.94 -4.64
N ARG A 206 24.80 32.99 -5.49
CA ARG A 206 25.29 33.28 -6.86
C ARG A 206 24.19 33.25 -7.90
N ALA A 207 23.06 32.61 -7.62
CA ALA A 207 21.98 32.45 -8.59
C ALA A 207 21.50 33.81 -9.14
N PHE A 208 21.37 34.84 -8.29
CA PHE A 208 21.00 36.19 -8.74
C PHE A 208 22.09 36.84 -9.60
N GLU A 209 23.35 36.75 -9.20
CA GLU A 209 24.49 37.32 -9.94
C GLU A 209 24.65 36.67 -11.32
N ASN A 210 24.51 35.35 -11.39
CA ASN A 210 24.55 34.59 -12.64
C ASN A 210 23.38 34.97 -13.57
N LEU A 211 22.18 35.16 -13.02
CA LEU A 211 21.03 35.67 -13.78
C LEU A 211 21.25 37.10 -14.30
N GLU A 212 21.95 37.95 -13.54
CA GLU A 212 22.34 39.29 -14.00
C GLU A 212 23.33 39.22 -15.16
N ILE A 213 24.26 38.27 -15.17
CA ILE A 213 25.20 38.06 -16.29
C ILE A 213 24.43 37.63 -17.54
N ILE A 214 23.48 36.69 -17.42
CA ILE A 214 22.60 36.27 -18.52
C ILE A 214 21.81 37.48 -19.04
N ARG A 215 21.23 38.28 -18.13
CA ARG A 215 20.42 39.45 -18.49
C ARG A 215 21.25 40.58 -19.13
N ARG A 216 22.49 40.79 -18.71
CA ARG A 216 23.33 41.90 -19.21
C ARG A 216 24.09 41.52 -20.47
N TYR A 217 24.77 40.38 -20.47
CA TYR A 217 25.80 40.08 -21.48
C TYR A 217 25.34 39.05 -22.53
N LEU A 218 24.40 38.17 -22.20
CA LEU A 218 23.93 37.12 -23.13
C LEU A 218 22.68 37.50 -23.92
N THR A 219 22.55 38.79 -24.26
CA THR A 219 21.40 39.34 -25.01
C THR A 219 21.58 39.31 -26.53
N SER A 220 22.77 38.92 -27.00
CA SER A 220 23.11 38.81 -28.42
C SER A 220 22.20 37.79 -29.12
N PRO A 221 21.62 38.10 -30.29
CA PRO A 221 20.79 37.16 -31.06
C PRO A 221 21.59 35.96 -31.63
N LEU A 222 22.92 36.02 -31.62
CA LEU A 222 23.80 34.93 -32.08
C LEU A 222 24.04 33.85 -31.02
N VAL A 223 23.62 34.11 -29.78
CA VAL A 223 23.77 33.19 -28.65
C VAL A 223 22.38 32.81 -28.18
N LEU A 224 22.16 31.56 -27.78
CA LEU A 224 20.94 31.08 -27.17
C LEU A 224 21.26 30.42 -25.82
N PRO A 225 21.11 31.15 -24.70
CA PRO A 225 21.25 30.59 -23.36
C PRO A 225 20.11 29.63 -23.05
N ILE A 226 20.44 28.40 -22.66
CA ILE A 226 19.49 27.42 -22.11
C ILE A 226 19.85 27.23 -20.65
N VAL A 227 19.00 27.71 -19.76
CA VAL A 227 19.24 27.74 -18.31
C VAL A 227 18.46 26.60 -17.66
N GLY A 228 19.16 25.70 -16.98
CA GLY A 228 18.56 24.70 -16.10
C GLY A 228 18.38 25.24 -14.68
N GLY A 229 17.18 25.07 -14.10
CA GLY A 229 16.91 25.51 -12.74
C GLY A 229 15.49 25.19 -12.25
N ASP A 230 15.21 25.43 -10.97
CA ASP A 230 13.86 25.40 -10.39
C ASP A 230 13.31 26.82 -10.31
N LEU A 231 12.18 27.08 -10.96
CA LEU A 231 11.55 28.40 -11.00
C LEU A 231 11.17 28.91 -9.60
N ASN A 232 10.79 28.02 -8.68
CA ASN A 232 10.46 28.40 -7.31
C ASN A 232 11.71 28.82 -6.53
N LEU A 233 12.84 28.12 -6.73
CA LEU A 233 14.11 28.50 -6.11
C LEU A 233 14.61 29.84 -6.65
N TYR A 234 14.49 30.08 -7.96
CA TYR A 234 14.81 31.41 -8.50
C TYR A 234 13.92 32.50 -7.92
N GLN A 235 12.62 32.25 -7.76
CA GLN A 235 11.71 33.21 -7.13
C GLN A 235 12.19 33.53 -5.71
N GLU A 236 12.49 32.50 -4.91
CA GLU A 236 13.01 32.64 -3.54
C GLU A 236 14.28 33.49 -3.47
N VAL A 237 15.24 33.25 -4.36
CA VAL A 237 16.50 34.02 -4.37
C VAL A 237 16.26 35.47 -4.78
N ILE A 238 15.49 35.70 -5.86
CA ILE A 238 15.32 37.02 -6.45
C ILE A 238 14.53 37.95 -5.52
N TRP A 239 13.43 37.46 -4.91
CA TRP A 239 12.64 38.32 -4.02
C TRP A 239 13.44 38.67 -2.77
N ARG A 240 14.26 37.75 -2.23
CA ARG A 240 15.12 38.02 -1.06
C ARG A 240 16.15 39.10 -1.36
N ASP A 241 16.77 39.07 -2.54
CA ASP A 241 17.73 40.10 -2.94
C ASP A 241 17.05 41.47 -3.13
N PHE A 242 15.88 41.52 -3.77
CA PHE A 242 15.12 42.77 -3.87
C PHE A 242 14.63 43.29 -2.52
N HIS A 243 14.16 42.40 -1.66
CA HIS A 243 13.73 42.75 -0.31
C HIS A 243 14.90 43.33 0.49
N HIS A 244 16.06 42.67 0.48
CA HIS A 244 17.28 43.15 1.13
C HIS A 244 17.67 44.55 0.63
N ARG A 245 17.56 44.82 -0.68
CA ARG A 245 17.83 46.16 -1.24
C ARG A 245 16.81 47.21 -0.82
N LEU A 246 15.53 46.84 -0.70
CA LEU A 246 14.47 47.76 -0.28
C LEU A 246 14.54 48.11 1.21
N THR A 247 15.01 47.20 2.06
CA THR A 247 15.11 47.39 3.51
C THR A 247 16.49 47.86 3.98
N LYS A 248 17.48 48.00 3.08
CA LYS A 248 18.87 48.30 3.42
C LYS A 248 19.05 49.63 4.17
N ASP A 249 18.24 50.64 3.82
CA ASP A 249 18.38 52.00 4.34
C ASP A 249 17.36 52.33 5.44
N SER A 250 16.29 51.54 5.61
CA SER A 250 15.29 51.70 6.70
C SER A 250 14.38 50.48 6.86
N ASP A 251 14.01 50.15 8.09
CA ASP A 251 13.00 49.11 8.42
C ASP A 251 11.54 49.61 8.29
N PHE A 252 11.31 50.72 7.58
CA PHE A 252 9.98 51.30 7.46
C PHE A 252 9.10 50.44 6.52
N ASN A 253 8.03 49.86 7.08
CA ASN A 253 6.98 49.15 6.34
C ASN A 253 7.43 47.87 5.61
N THR A 254 8.05 46.97 6.38
CA THR A 254 8.62 45.68 5.92
C THR A 254 7.62 44.81 5.16
N ASP A 255 6.36 44.77 5.58
CA ASP A 255 5.35 43.90 4.95
C ASP A 255 5.02 44.36 3.53
N GLN A 256 4.91 45.68 3.30
CA GLN A 256 4.72 46.22 1.94
C GLN A 256 5.98 46.09 1.09
N ALA A 257 7.18 46.18 1.70
CA ALA A 257 8.43 45.94 1.01
C ALA A 257 8.54 44.48 0.53
N PHE A 258 8.06 43.52 1.32
CA PHE A 258 7.98 42.11 0.94
C PHE A 258 7.06 41.87 -0.26
N GLU A 259 5.81 42.34 -0.20
CA GLU A 259 4.87 42.22 -1.33
C GLU A 259 5.46 42.83 -2.61
N ARG A 260 6.06 44.01 -2.49
CA ARG A 260 6.69 44.70 -3.62
C ARG A 260 7.91 43.94 -4.16
N ALA A 261 8.72 43.34 -3.30
CA ALA A 261 9.87 42.53 -3.71
C ALA A 261 9.42 41.29 -4.50
N VAL A 262 8.34 40.64 -4.08
CA VAL A 262 7.76 39.48 -4.79
C VAL A 262 7.23 39.88 -6.16
N GLU A 263 6.56 41.03 -6.29
CA GLU A 263 6.13 41.58 -7.58
C GLU A 263 7.31 41.88 -8.51
N LEU A 264 8.35 42.55 -7.98
CA LEU A 264 9.56 42.88 -8.73
C LEU A 264 10.30 41.62 -9.20
N ALA A 265 10.33 40.57 -8.37
CA ALA A 265 10.89 39.28 -8.73
C ALA A 265 10.15 38.65 -9.91
N ASN A 266 8.81 38.68 -9.91
CA ASN A 266 8.01 38.16 -11.01
C ASN A 266 8.27 38.92 -12.33
N GLU A 267 8.31 40.25 -12.28
CA GLU A 267 8.62 41.09 -13.45
C GLU A 267 10.06 40.87 -13.96
N TYR A 268 11.01 40.73 -13.03
CA TYR A 268 12.39 40.38 -13.35
C TYR A 268 12.48 39.05 -14.10
N GLN A 269 11.84 38.00 -13.58
CA GLN A 269 11.84 36.69 -14.23
C GLN A 269 11.18 36.71 -15.61
N ARG A 270 10.08 37.46 -15.79
CA ARG A 270 9.43 37.62 -17.10
C ARG A 270 10.38 38.23 -18.13
N LYS A 271 11.30 39.10 -17.68
CA LYS A 271 12.31 39.74 -18.52
C LYS A 271 13.49 38.81 -18.82
N VAL A 272 14.07 38.15 -17.81
CA VAL A 272 15.27 37.30 -18.00
C VAL A 272 14.91 35.99 -18.68
N MET A 273 13.80 35.36 -18.26
CA MET A 273 13.32 34.04 -18.69
C MET A 273 11.85 34.15 -19.14
N PRO A 274 11.62 34.53 -20.41
CA PRO A 274 10.28 34.79 -20.95
C PRO A 274 9.35 33.59 -20.77
N VAL A 275 8.08 33.85 -20.38
CA VAL A 275 7.08 32.79 -20.11
C VAL A 275 6.90 31.84 -21.29
N SER A 276 6.91 32.35 -22.52
CA SER A 276 6.78 31.54 -23.74
C SER A 276 7.96 30.62 -24.05
N ARG A 277 9.08 30.76 -23.32
CA ARG A 277 10.31 29.98 -23.48
C ARG A 277 10.64 29.16 -22.21
N ARG A 278 9.64 28.90 -21.36
CA ARG A 278 9.76 28.02 -20.19
C ARG A 278 9.29 26.63 -20.56
N LEU A 279 10.16 25.65 -20.36
CA LEU A 279 9.88 24.23 -20.57
C LEU A 279 9.87 23.53 -19.21
N THR A 280 8.73 22.97 -18.83
CA THR A 280 8.60 22.28 -17.54
C THR A 280 8.91 20.79 -17.71
N MET A 281 9.73 20.25 -16.82
CA MET A 281 10.06 18.83 -16.78
C MET A 281 8.85 17.98 -16.37
N PRO A 282 8.59 16.84 -17.04
CA PRO A 282 7.52 15.92 -16.62
C PRO A 282 7.78 15.38 -15.21
N ASP A 283 6.70 15.18 -14.46
CA ASP A 283 6.75 14.54 -13.15
C ASP A 283 7.12 13.05 -13.27
N VAL A 284 7.73 12.48 -12.22
CA VAL A 284 8.14 11.07 -12.21
C VAL A 284 6.98 10.11 -12.44
N SER A 285 5.80 10.47 -11.93
CA SER A 285 4.57 9.69 -12.14
C SER A 285 4.20 9.51 -13.61
N TYR A 286 4.57 10.44 -14.50
CA TYR A 286 4.40 10.29 -15.94
C TYR A 286 5.23 9.11 -16.47
N TYR A 287 6.49 8.99 -16.05
CA TYR A 287 7.37 7.90 -16.48
C TYR A 287 6.98 6.56 -15.85
N LEU A 288 6.64 6.54 -14.55
CA LEU A 288 6.25 5.32 -13.84
C LEU A 288 5.04 4.62 -14.47
N ASN A 289 4.14 5.36 -15.11
CA ASN A 289 2.96 4.81 -15.77
C ASN A 289 3.14 4.59 -17.28
N ASN A 290 4.29 4.96 -17.84
CA ASN A 290 4.55 4.86 -19.27
C ASN A 290 5.03 3.45 -19.66
N LYS A 291 4.21 2.75 -20.46
CA LYS A 291 4.50 1.39 -20.93
C LYS A 291 5.59 1.32 -21.99
N ASN A 292 5.89 2.44 -22.65
CA ASN A 292 6.88 2.50 -23.73
C ASN A 292 8.32 2.54 -23.21
N ILE A 293 8.52 2.64 -21.89
CA ILE A 293 9.83 2.59 -21.24
C ILE A 293 10.13 1.14 -20.86
N LEU A 294 11.14 0.57 -21.49
CA LEU A 294 11.59 -0.80 -21.31
C LEU A 294 12.86 -0.83 -20.46
N LEU A 295 12.86 -1.67 -19.43
CA LEU A 295 14.02 -1.91 -18.58
C LEU A 295 14.94 -2.93 -19.26
N ILE A 296 16.22 -2.57 -19.39
CA ILE A 296 17.23 -3.41 -20.03
C ILE A 296 18.41 -3.69 -19.09
N LYS A 297 19.01 -4.87 -19.19
CA LYS A 297 20.27 -5.25 -18.54
C LYS A 297 21.14 -5.96 -19.56
N GLN A 298 22.42 -5.59 -19.71
CA GLN A 298 23.32 -6.21 -20.69
C GLN A 298 22.76 -6.32 -22.13
N LYS A 299 21.96 -5.32 -22.56
CA LYS A 299 21.25 -5.26 -23.86
C LYS A 299 20.05 -6.20 -24.04
N GLU A 300 19.69 -6.98 -23.03
CA GLU A 300 18.44 -7.75 -23.01
C GLU A 300 17.31 -6.92 -22.41
N ILE A 301 16.12 -7.02 -23.01
CA ILE A 301 14.89 -6.38 -22.49
C ILE A 301 14.25 -7.35 -21.50
N TYR A 302 13.99 -6.87 -20.29
CA TYR A 302 13.36 -7.65 -19.25
C TYR A 302 11.87 -7.34 -19.15
N MET A 303 11.50 -6.09 -18.89
CA MET A 303 10.09 -5.71 -18.72
C MET A 303 9.87 -4.22 -18.92
N SER A 304 8.62 -3.77 -19.00
CA SER A 304 8.33 -2.33 -18.97
C SER A 304 8.44 -1.75 -17.55
N LEU A 305 8.82 -0.46 -17.45
CA LEU A 305 8.85 0.27 -16.18
C LEU A 305 7.48 0.28 -15.49
N ALA A 306 6.40 0.43 -16.28
CA ALA A 306 5.03 0.40 -15.77
C ALA A 306 4.67 -0.96 -15.14
N ASN A 307 5.15 -2.07 -15.70
CA ASN A 307 4.93 -3.40 -15.11
C ASN A 307 5.73 -3.57 -13.81
N PHE A 308 6.97 -3.08 -13.76
CA PHE A 308 7.80 -3.13 -12.55
C PHE A 308 7.15 -2.35 -11.41
N TYR A 309 6.73 -1.12 -11.68
CA TYR A 309 6.07 -0.29 -10.69
C TYR A 309 4.74 -0.88 -10.23
N ALA A 310 3.95 -1.46 -11.15
CA ALA A 310 2.70 -2.13 -10.82
C ALA A 310 2.90 -3.37 -9.94
N TRP A 311 3.95 -4.17 -10.21
CA TRP A 311 4.36 -5.27 -9.34
C TRP A 311 4.77 -4.75 -7.96
N LEU A 312 5.63 -3.73 -7.89
CA LEU A 312 6.10 -3.18 -6.61
C LEU A 312 4.93 -2.68 -5.74
N GLN A 313 3.93 -2.04 -6.36
CA GLN A 313 2.71 -1.63 -5.68
C GLN A 313 1.95 -2.82 -5.08
N ILE A 314 1.52 -3.80 -5.90
CA ILE A 314 0.74 -4.96 -5.41
C ILE A 314 1.56 -5.81 -4.44
N PHE A 315 2.88 -5.86 -4.62
CA PHE A 315 3.80 -6.54 -3.73
C PHE A 315 3.78 -5.92 -2.33
N LEU A 316 3.75 -4.60 -2.18
CA LEU A 316 3.75 -3.96 -0.87
C LEU A 316 2.33 -3.83 -0.28
N GLU A 317 1.39 -3.32 -1.07
CA GLU A 317 0.06 -2.92 -0.59
C GLU A 317 -0.96 -4.08 -0.53
N GLY A 318 -0.75 -5.14 -1.31
CA GLY A 318 -1.72 -6.21 -1.51
C GLY A 318 -2.87 -5.80 -2.47
N PRO A 319 -3.95 -6.58 -2.57
CA PRO A 319 -5.04 -6.34 -3.52
C PRO A 319 -5.99 -5.20 -3.12
N VAL A 320 -5.48 -4.00 -2.82
CA VAL A 320 -6.31 -2.85 -2.46
C VAL A 320 -6.83 -2.11 -3.71
N ASN A 321 -8.04 -1.54 -3.60
CA ASN A 321 -8.71 -0.83 -4.70
C ASN A 321 -8.47 0.70 -4.73
N GLY A 322 -7.76 1.25 -3.74
CA GLY A 322 -7.42 2.66 -3.62
C GLY A 322 -8.49 3.55 -2.98
N LEU A 323 -9.66 3.01 -2.62
CA LEU A 323 -10.66 3.75 -1.85
C LEU A 323 -10.21 4.01 -0.42
N GLU A 324 -10.81 5.01 0.24
CA GLU A 324 -10.51 5.34 1.65
C GLU A 324 -9.00 5.59 1.87
N ASN A 325 -8.29 6.12 0.86
CA ASN A 325 -6.84 6.30 0.84
C ASN A 325 -6.07 5.01 1.17
N SER A 326 -6.48 3.89 0.57
CA SER A 326 -5.87 2.58 0.82
C SER A 326 -4.60 2.32 0.01
N ASN A 327 -4.21 3.18 -0.94
CA ASN A 327 -2.94 3.01 -1.66
C ASN A 327 -1.76 3.31 -0.74
N LEU A 328 -0.71 2.48 -0.80
CA LEU A 328 0.53 2.74 -0.06
C LEU A 328 1.42 3.70 -0.88
N PRO A 329 1.77 4.89 -0.36
CA PRO A 329 2.69 5.78 -1.04
C PRO A 329 4.10 5.19 -1.10
N ILE A 330 4.68 5.14 -2.31
CA ILE A 330 6.08 4.75 -2.53
C ILE A 330 6.85 6.03 -2.88
N PRO A 331 7.83 6.49 -2.08
CA PRO A 331 8.40 7.84 -2.18
C PRO A 331 9.43 7.99 -3.32
N ILE A 332 9.03 7.73 -4.57
CA ILE A 332 9.86 7.93 -5.76
C ILE A 332 9.63 9.36 -6.29
N LYS A 333 10.36 10.32 -5.73
CA LYS A 333 10.12 11.75 -5.98
C LYS A 333 10.83 12.35 -7.20
N SER A 334 11.86 11.68 -7.70
CA SER A 334 12.68 12.18 -8.81
C SER A 334 13.13 11.04 -9.74
N ILE A 335 13.53 11.39 -10.97
CA ILE A 335 14.11 10.41 -11.90
C ILE A 335 15.39 9.83 -11.30
N ARG A 336 16.18 10.64 -10.58
CA ARG A 336 17.36 10.17 -9.84
C ARG A 336 17.01 9.07 -8.83
N ALA A 337 15.99 9.29 -8.00
CA ALA A 337 15.53 8.30 -7.03
C ALA A 337 15.03 7.02 -7.72
N LEU A 338 14.35 7.16 -8.87
CA LEU A 338 13.95 6.02 -9.69
C LEU A 338 15.17 5.23 -10.22
N THR A 339 16.18 5.90 -10.77
CA THR A 339 17.41 5.26 -11.26
C THR A 339 18.10 4.49 -10.13
N GLN A 340 18.18 5.09 -8.93
CA GLN A 340 18.79 4.47 -7.75
C GLN A 340 18.04 3.23 -7.30
N LEU A 341 16.69 3.28 -7.30
CA LEU A 341 15.85 2.12 -7.00
C LEU A 341 16.07 1.00 -8.03
N LEU A 342 16.03 1.32 -9.33
CA LEU A 342 16.20 0.34 -10.40
C LEU A 342 17.60 -0.31 -10.36
N SER A 343 18.64 0.48 -10.09
CA SER A 343 20.01 -0.03 -9.90
C SER A 343 20.09 -0.99 -8.72
N LYS A 344 19.42 -0.67 -7.61
CA LYS A 344 19.35 -1.56 -6.45
C LYS A 344 18.56 -2.85 -6.75
N CYS A 345 17.51 -2.75 -7.55
CA CYS A 345 16.66 -3.87 -7.98
C CYS A 345 17.18 -4.61 -9.23
N GLN A 346 18.41 -4.36 -9.69
CA GLN A 346 18.96 -4.96 -10.92
C GLN A 346 19.03 -6.50 -10.93
N ASN A 347 19.01 -7.14 -9.76
CA ASN A 347 18.96 -8.60 -9.62
C ASN A 347 17.54 -9.11 -9.37
N VAL A 348 16.69 -8.29 -8.74
CA VAL A 348 15.27 -8.60 -8.51
C VAL A 348 14.51 -8.67 -9.84
N ILE A 349 14.72 -7.68 -10.73
CA ILE A 349 13.97 -7.56 -11.99
C ILE A 349 14.08 -8.83 -12.87
N PRO A 350 15.28 -9.40 -13.10
CA PRO A 350 15.43 -10.67 -13.81
C PRO A 350 14.79 -11.90 -13.16
N GLU A 351 14.61 -11.91 -11.84
CA GLU A 351 14.04 -13.05 -11.10
C GLU A 351 12.51 -13.05 -11.10
N LEU A 352 11.86 -11.97 -11.57
CA LEU A 352 10.41 -11.87 -11.57
C LEU A 352 9.79 -12.89 -12.55
N PRO A 353 8.61 -13.44 -12.21
CA PRO A 353 7.90 -14.37 -13.09
C PRO A 353 7.60 -13.78 -14.47
N THR A 354 7.67 -14.62 -15.50
CA THR A 354 7.42 -14.22 -16.90
C THR A 354 6.03 -13.60 -17.11
N GLY A 355 5.03 -14.03 -16.35
CA GLY A 355 3.69 -13.44 -16.39
C GLY A 355 3.63 -11.98 -15.95
N ILE A 356 4.64 -11.48 -15.23
CA ILE A 356 4.80 -10.06 -14.84
C ILE A 356 5.66 -9.32 -15.87
N THR A 357 6.78 -9.93 -16.29
CA THR A 357 7.71 -9.31 -17.23
C THR A 357 7.07 -9.08 -18.59
N ASP A 358 6.34 -10.08 -19.09
CA ASP A 358 5.74 -10.12 -20.43
C ASP A 358 4.31 -9.55 -20.45
N ALA A 359 3.83 -9.02 -19.31
CA ALA A 359 2.48 -8.48 -19.18
C ALA A 359 2.23 -7.32 -20.17
N LYS A 360 1.10 -7.36 -20.88
CA LYS A 360 0.71 -6.31 -21.85
C LYS A 360 0.28 -5.00 -21.18
N SER A 361 -0.08 -5.06 -19.90
CA SER A 361 -0.48 -3.91 -19.12
C SER A 361 -0.02 -4.01 -17.68
N SER A 362 0.15 -2.85 -17.04
CA SER A 362 0.38 -2.73 -15.60
C SER A 362 -0.70 -3.46 -14.78
N MET A 363 -1.94 -3.44 -15.27
CA MET A 363 -3.05 -4.17 -14.67
C MET A 363 -2.87 -5.68 -14.73
N ASP A 364 -2.41 -6.21 -15.87
CA ASP A 364 -2.17 -7.64 -16.05
C ASP A 364 -0.99 -8.11 -15.19
N ALA A 365 0.03 -7.28 -15.01
CA ALA A 365 1.11 -7.55 -14.06
C ALA A 365 0.58 -7.71 -12.62
N LYS A 366 -0.30 -6.80 -12.16
CA LYS A 366 -0.96 -6.92 -10.85
C LYS A 366 -1.84 -8.17 -10.75
N ARG A 367 -2.59 -8.48 -11.81
CA ARG A 367 -3.48 -9.65 -11.86
C ARG A 367 -2.71 -10.95 -11.82
N TYR A 368 -1.60 -11.05 -12.54
CA TYR A 368 -0.76 -12.24 -12.51
C TYR A 368 -0.20 -12.47 -11.10
N TRP A 369 0.23 -11.40 -10.41
CA TRP A 369 0.67 -11.53 -9.03
C TRP A 369 -0.42 -12.01 -8.06
N GLN A 370 -1.64 -11.49 -8.19
CA GLN A 370 -2.75 -11.81 -7.28
C GLN A 370 -3.45 -13.16 -7.61
N MET A 371 -3.65 -13.44 -8.89
CA MET A 371 -4.41 -14.58 -9.41
C MET A 371 -3.71 -15.19 -10.63
N PRO A 372 -2.52 -15.80 -10.44
CA PRO A 372 -1.67 -16.23 -11.55
C PRO A 372 -2.31 -17.32 -12.42
N GLN A 373 -3.27 -18.08 -11.88
CA GLN A 373 -3.98 -19.13 -12.61
C GLN A 373 -5.11 -18.58 -13.53
N VAL A 374 -5.46 -17.29 -13.43
CA VAL A 374 -6.55 -16.68 -14.20
C VAL A 374 -5.99 -15.99 -15.45
N PRO A 375 -6.36 -16.43 -16.67
CA PRO A 375 -5.91 -15.78 -17.90
C PRO A 375 -6.42 -14.33 -18.01
N PRO A 376 -5.59 -13.37 -18.46
CA PRO A 376 -6.00 -11.97 -18.64
C PRO A 376 -7.23 -11.79 -19.55
N THR A 377 -7.34 -12.59 -20.61
CA THR A 377 -8.47 -12.55 -21.55
C THR A 377 -9.78 -12.97 -20.90
N LEU A 378 -9.74 -13.92 -19.96
CA LEU A 378 -10.92 -14.40 -19.25
C LEU A 378 -11.46 -13.33 -18.30
N ILE A 379 -10.57 -12.64 -17.58
CA ILE A 379 -10.99 -11.58 -16.66
C ILE A 379 -11.44 -10.30 -17.40
N GLU A 380 -10.87 -10.00 -18.58
CA GLU A 380 -11.38 -8.93 -19.45
C GLU A 380 -12.78 -9.23 -19.99
N LYS A 381 -13.05 -10.49 -20.38
CA LYS A 381 -14.38 -10.95 -20.76
C LYS A 381 -15.36 -10.85 -19.58
N PHE A 382 -14.92 -11.24 -18.38
CA PHE A 382 -15.70 -11.07 -17.16
C PHE A 382 -16.03 -9.61 -16.90
N TYR A 383 -15.02 -8.72 -16.94
CA TYR A 383 -15.19 -7.28 -16.73
C TYR A 383 -16.19 -6.68 -17.73
N SER A 384 -16.02 -6.93 -19.03
CA SER A 384 -16.92 -6.41 -20.06
C SER A 384 -18.35 -6.93 -19.91
N GLY A 385 -18.53 -8.22 -19.59
CA GLY A 385 -19.84 -8.80 -19.29
C GLY A 385 -20.50 -8.21 -18.04
N TYR A 386 -19.73 -8.07 -16.95
CA TYR A 386 -20.22 -7.49 -15.70
C TYR A 386 -20.61 -6.01 -15.89
N TYR A 387 -19.79 -5.24 -16.60
CA TYR A 387 -20.03 -3.83 -16.87
C TYR A 387 -21.20 -3.61 -17.84
N ALA A 388 -21.40 -4.50 -18.81
CA ALA A 388 -22.60 -4.47 -19.65
C ALA A 388 -23.87 -4.66 -18.81
N GLN A 389 -23.86 -5.61 -17.86
CA GLN A 389 -24.97 -5.86 -16.95
C GLN A 389 -25.23 -4.71 -15.98
N SER A 390 -24.21 -3.95 -15.55
CA SER A 390 -24.39 -2.82 -14.64
C SER A 390 -25.13 -1.63 -15.27
N ARG A 391 -25.04 -1.46 -16.60
CA ARG A 391 -25.75 -0.42 -17.38
C ARG A 391 -27.21 -0.76 -17.67
N GLU A 392 -27.63 -2.00 -17.48
CA GLU A 392 -29.04 -2.37 -17.64
C GLU A 392 -29.89 -1.79 -16.49
N ALA A 393 -31.16 -1.50 -16.80
CA ALA A 393 -32.14 -1.05 -15.80
C ALA A 393 -32.22 -2.08 -14.66
N ASN A 394 -32.39 -1.60 -13.41
CA ASN A 394 -32.30 -2.42 -12.19
C ASN A 394 -33.07 -3.76 -12.27
N GLU A 395 -34.24 -3.77 -12.91
CA GLU A 395 -35.11 -4.95 -13.04
C GLU A 395 -34.57 -6.04 -13.99
N LYS A 396 -33.62 -5.71 -14.87
CA LYS A 396 -33.03 -6.63 -15.86
C LYS A 396 -31.64 -7.14 -15.48
N ARG A 397 -30.99 -6.53 -14.49
CA ARG A 397 -29.61 -6.86 -14.07
C ARG A 397 -29.50 -8.33 -13.65
N ARG A 398 -28.75 -9.12 -14.41
CA ARG A 398 -28.49 -10.54 -14.10
C ARG A 398 -27.00 -10.78 -14.16
N TYR A 399 -26.33 -10.76 -13.01
CA TYR A 399 -24.90 -11.06 -12.92
C TYR A 399 -24.60 -12.56 -12.99
N ALA A 400 -25.57 -13.43 -12.64
CA ALA A 400 -25.42 -14.87 -12.62
C ALA A 400 -24.78 -15.48 -13.89
N PRO A 401 -25.21 -15.12 -15.12
CA PRO A 401 -24.62 -15.67 -16.34
C PRO A 401 -23.13 -15.31 -16.51
N VAL A 402 -22.70 -14.14 -16.03
CA VAL A 402 -21.30 -13.69 -16.14
C VAL A 402 -20.39 -14.57 -15.28
N PHE A 403 -20.78 -14.86 -14.05
CA PHE A 403 -20.05 -15.80 -13.19
C PHE A 403 -20.05 -17.22 -13.75
N ILE A 404 -21.20 -17.68 -14.26
CA ILE A 404 -21.31 -19.03 -14.85
C ILE A 404 -20.42 -19.15 -16.10
N ASP A 405 -20.37 -18.13 -16.95
CA ASP A 405 -19.49 -18.11 -18.13
C ASP A 405 -18.01 -18.11 -17.73
N PHE A 406 -17.63 -17.36 -16.68
CA PHE A 406 -16.27 -17.43 -16.12
C PHE A 406 -15.92 -18.85 -15.67
N ALA A 407 -16.76 -19.47 -14.84
CA ALA A 407 -16.51 -20.80 -14.29
C ALA A 407 -16.46 -21.89 -15.37
N ARG A 408 -17.19 -21.75 -16.49
CA ARG A 408 -17.14 -22.71 -17.61
C ARG A 408 -15.87 -22.60 -18.46
N ASN A 409 -15.35 -21.39 -18.62
CA ASN A 409 -14.22 -21.12 -19.51
C ASN A 409 -12.87 -21.09 -18.79
N TYR A 410 -12.87 -21.15 -17.46
CA TYR A 410 -11.65 -21.24 -16.67
C TYR A 410 -10.97 -22.60 -16.85
N GLN A 411 -9.68 -22.57 -17.14
CA GLN A 411 -8.80 -23.72 -17.14
C GLN A 411 -7.62 -23.35 -16.23
N SER A 412 -7.34 -24.18 -15.23
CA SER A 412 -6.21 -23.94 -14.33
C SER A 412 -4.92 -24.26 -15.07
N ASP A 413 -4.13 -23.23 -15.35
CA ASP A 413 -2.76 -23.42 -15.83
C ASP A 413 -1.85 -23.73 -14.64
N THR A 414 -0.84 -24.58 -14.86
CA THR A 414 0.21 -24.83 -13.88
C THR A 414 1.10 -23.59 -13.79
N VAL A 415 1.01 -22.88 -12.67
CA VAL A 415 1.85 -21.71 -12.39
C VAL A 415 3.10 -22.16 -11.65
N PRO A 416 4.31 -21.73 -12.05
CA PRO A 416 5.52 -21.95 -11.26
C PRO A 416 5.37 -21.30 -9.89
N SER A 417 5.56 -22.07 -8.82
CA SER A 417 5.58 -21.53 -7.45
C SER A 417 6.82 -20.64 -7.27
N ILE A 418 6.64 -19.50 -6.62
CA ILE A 418 7.73 -18.56 -6.29
C ILE A 418 8.37 -19.04 -4.99
N ALA A 419 9.68 -19.24 -4.99
CA ALA A 419 10.40 -19.66 -3.80
C ALA A 419 10.26 -18.60 -2.69
N PRO A 420 9.90 -18.98 -1.45
CA PRO A 420 9.79 -18.05 -0.33
C PRO A 420 11.08 -17.27 -0.04
N GLU A 421 12.24 -17.84 -0.31
CA GLU A 421 13.53 -17.14 -0.15
C GLU A 421 13.69 -15.96 -1.11
N SER A 422 13.25 -16.10 -2.38
CA SER A 422 13.27 -15.00 -3.34
C SER A 422 12.44 -13.82 -2.85
N VAL A 423 11.25 -14.08 -2.30
CA VAL A 423 10.38 -13.03 -1.74
C VAL A 423 11.09 -12.30 -0.59
N LYS A 424 11.72 -13.03 0.34
CA LYS A 424 12.47 -12.43 1.46
C LYS A 424 13.65 -11.58 0.99
N ASP A 425 14.34 -12.00 -0.06
CA ASP A 425 15.48 -11.26 -0.60
C ASP A 425 15.03 -10.00 -1.36
N TRP A 426 13.87 -10.04 -2.03
CA TRP A 426 13.25 -8.86 -2.62
C TRP A 426 12.85 -7.84 -1.53
N GLU A 427 12.24 -8.30 -0.43
CA GLU A 427 11.89 -7.45 0.73
C GLU A 427 13.11 -6.74 1.30
N LYS A 428 14.20 -7.47 1.58
CA LYS A 428 15.46 -6.89 2.08
C LYS A 428 16.07 -5.89 1.10
N THR A 429 16.00 -6.19 -0.20
CA THR A 429 16.55 -5.30 -1.23
C THR A 429 15.80 -3.96 -1.23
N ILE A 430 14.46 -4.00 -1.19
CA ILE A 430 13.61 -2.82 -1.13
C ILE A 430 13.82 -2.07 0.20
N GLU A 431 13.87 -2.78 1.33
CA GLU A 431 14.10 -2.21 2.66
C GLU A 431 15.42 -1.42 2.71
N SER A 432 16.51 -2.02 2.21
CA SER A 432 17.84 -1.40 2.20
C SER A 432 17.93 -0.13 1.34
N HIS A 433 17.04 0.03 0.36
CA HIS A 433 16.95 1.25 -0.44
C HIS A 433 16.23 2.36 0.33
N PHE A 434 15.05 2.06 0.87
CA PHE A 434 14.17 3.05 1.48
C PHE A 434 14.50 3.39 2.94
N MET A 435 15.37 2.63 3.61
CA MET A 435 15.70 2.85 5.03
C MET A 435 16.30 4.24 5.35
N HIS A 436 16.79 4.96 4.34
CA HIS A 436 17.39 6.29 4.47
C HIS A 436 16.48 7.41 3.93
N GLU A 437 15.30 7.07 3.40
CA GLU A 437 14.33 8.04 2.87
C GLU A 437 13.34 8.46 3.97
N GLU A 438 13.33 9.75 4.33
CA GLU A 438 12.50 10.27 5.44
C GLU A 438 11.00 10.05 5.24
N ASP A 439 10.50 10.12 4.00
CA ASP A 439 9.09 9.90 3.67
C ASP A 439 8.72 8.42 3.47
N ALA A 440 9.67 7.49 3.65
CA ALA A 440 9.42 6.06 3.50
C ALA A 440 8.86 5.39 4.77
N GLY A 441 8.53 6.15 5.81
CA GLY A 441 8.08 5.61 7.10
C GLY A 441 6.96 4.57 7.00
N GLU A 442 5.90 4.87 6.22
CA GLU A 442 4.76 3.95 6.04
C GLU A 442 5.20 2.63 5.38
N LEU A 443 5.99 2.72 4.31
CA LEU A 443 6.54 1.58 3.58
C LEU A 443 7.48 0.74 4.47
N MET A 444 8.28 1.40 5.30
CA MET A 444 9.21 0.73 6.22
C MET A 444 8.48 0.00 7.34
N LEU A 445 7.36 0.53 7.85
CA LEU A 445 6.50 -0.19 8.79
C LEU A 445 5.92 -1.46 8.17
N VAL A 446 5.49 -1.40 6.90
CA VAL A 446 4.98 -2.56 6.15
C VAL A 446 6.06 -3.61 5.93
N LEU A 447 7.24 -3.22 5.43
CA LEU A 447 8.36 -4.16 5.22
C LEU A 447 8.83 -4.79 6.54
N ARG A 448 8.88 -4.00 7.62
CA ARG A 448 9.20 -4.53 8.94
C ARG A 448 8.19 -5.59 9.39
N ALA A 449 6.89 -5.31 9.21
CA ALA A 449 5.84 -6.27 9.53
C ALA A 449 5.91 -7.53 8.66
N MET A 450 6.23 -7.41 7.36
CA MET A 450 6.46 -8.58 6.49
C MET A 450 7.59 -9.46 7.04
N ASN A 451 8.73 -8.87 7.39
CA ASN A 451 9.86 -9.61 7.94
C ASN A 451 9.55 -10.24 9.31
N ASP A 452 8.84 -9.53 10.19
CA ASP A 452 8.43 -10.07 11.49
C ASP A 452 7.46 -11.27 11.30
N TRP A 453 6.53 -11.19 10.34
CA TRP A 453 5.59 -12.28 10.02
C TRP A 453 6.25 -13.55 9.50
N HIS A 454 7.36 -13.41 8.75
CA HIS A 454 8.16 -14.56 8.32
C HIS A 454 8.82 -15.34 9.46
N ASN A 455 8.93 -14.75 10.65
CA ASN A 455 9.66 -15.30 11.80
C ASN A 455 8.76 -15.51 13.03
N ILE A 456 7.44 -15.47 12.87
CA ILE A 456 6.48 -15.67 13.97
C ILE A 456 6.67 -17.06 14.58
N LYS A 457 6.85 -17.08 15.91
CA LYS A 457 6.80 -18.30 16.72
C LYS A 457 5.42 -18.45 17.34
N THR A 458 5.14 -19.65 17.84
CA THR A 458 3.87 -20.01 18.51
C THR A 458 3.46 -19.07 19.66
N ALA A 459 4.43 -18.43 20.32
CA ALA A 459 4.18 -17.51 21.42
C ALA A 459 4.06 -16.03 21.00
N ASP A 460 4.38 -15.68 19.76
CA ASP A 460 4.44 -14.29 19.32
C ASP A 460 3.05 -13.80 18.88
N SER A 461 2.72 -12.52 19.13
CA SER A 461 1.53 -11.92 18.50
C SER A 461 1.86 -11.53 17.06
N VAL A 462 0.91 -11.73 16.13
CA VAL A 462 1.00 -11.19 14.76
C VAL A 462 1.02 -9.66 14.73
N PHE A 463 0.58 -9.02 15.82
CA PHE A 463 0.56 -7.57 15.96
C PHE A 463 1.73 -7.03 16.78
N ASP A 464 2.70 -7.87 17.18
CA ASP A 464 3.95 -7.44 17.80
C ASP A 464 4.93 -6.82 16.78
N THR A 465 4.41 -5.90 15.96
CA THR A 465 5.16 -5.13 14.98
C THR A 465 4.85 -3.64 15.15
N PRO A 466 5.80 -2.73 14.86
CA PRO A 466 5.57 -1.29 14.99
C PRO A 466 4.42 -0.75 14.12
N LEU A 467 4.00 -1.48 13.08
CA LEU A 467 2.84 -1.14 12.24
C LEU A 467 1.53 -1.16 13.03
N PHE A 468 1.39 -2.04 14.02
CA PHE A 468 0.17 -2.18 14.84
C PHE A 468 0.33 -1.63 16.26
N GLN A 469 1.51 -1.09 16.58
CA GLN A 469 1.87 -0.59 17.91
C GLN A 469 2.32 0.88 17.83
N PRO A 470 1.37 1.84 17.74
CA PRO A 470 1.68 3.25 17.49
C PRO A 470 2.63 3.86 18.54
N LEU A 471 2.55 3.42 19.79
CA LEU A 471 3.41 3.92 20.87
C LEU A 471 4.90 3.56 20.69
N LYS A 472 5.23 2.54 19.90
CA LYS A 472 6.63 2.17 19.57
C LYS A 472 7.23 3.02 18.44
N GLN A 473 6.42 3.82 17.74
CA GLN A 473 6.90 4.68 16.64
C GLN A 473 7.65 5.92 17.13
N GLY A 474 7.69 6.15 18.44
CA GLY A 474 8.57 7.13 19.09
C GLY A 474 10.00 6.63 19.35
N ASP A 475 10.29 5.35 19.10
CA ASP A 475 11.63 4.79 19.30
C ASP A 475 12.65 5.43 18.34
N PHE A 476 13.92 5.48 18.75
CA PHE A 476 15.02 6.10 17.99
C PHE A 476 15.11 5.66 16.53
N ASN A 477 14.79 4.40 16.24
CA ASN A 477 14.82 3.83 14.89
C ASN A 477 13.77 4.44 13.95
N TRP A 478 12.70 5.03 14.48
CA TRP A 478 11.58 5.57 13.72
C TRP A 478 11.59 7.10 13.65
N LEU A 479 12.33 7.79 14.53
CA LEU A 479 12.44 9.26 14.57
C LEU A 479 13.01 9.90 13.28
N LYS A 480 13.74 9.13 12.48
CA LYS A 480 14.28 9.58 11.19
C LYS A 480 13.22 9.70 10.08
N PHE A 481 12.06 9.08 10.28
CA PHE A 481 10.96 9.17 9.32
C PHE A 481 10.00 10.30 9.69
N LYS A 482 9.24 10.76 8.72
CA LYS A 482 8.27 11.84 8.92
C LYS A 482 7.02 11.33 9.65
N HIS A 483 6.71 11.93 10.80
CA HIS A 483 5.45 11.69 11.51
C HIS A 483 4.40 12.71 11.07
N THR A 484 3.35 12.23 10.39
CA THR A 484 2.31 13.08 9.79
C THR A 484 1.00 13.08 10.56
N SER A 485 0.85 12.16 11.52
CA SER A 485 -0.36 11.97 12.32
C SER A 485 -0.06 12.15 13.80
N ASN A 486 -1.11 12.20 14.63
CA ASN A 486 -0.99 12.25 16.09
C ASN A 486 -2.07 11.40 16.76
N LEU A 487 -1.90 11.18 18.07
CA LEU A 487 -2.84 10.44 18.90
C LEU A 487 -3.71 11.36 19.77
N ASP A 488 -3.88 12.63 19.42
CA ASP A 488 -4.56 13.60 20.29
C ASP A 488 -6.05 13.28 20.48
N GLU A 489 -6.69 12.64 19.50
CA GLU A 489 -8.08 12.17 19.61
C GLU A 489 -8.28 11.18 20.77
N TRP A 490 -7.23 10.46 21.19
CA TRP A 490 -7.30 9.52 22.31
C TRP A 490 -7.56 10.23 23.64
N GLN A 491 -7.13 11.49 23.78
CA GLN A 491 -7.22 12.25 25.03
C GLN A 491 -8.67 12.40 25.47
N ALA A 492 -9.53 12.94 24.60
CA ALA A 492 -10.94 13.15 24.91
C ALA A 492 -11.73 11.83 24.95
N ALA A 493 -11.40 10.88 24.06
CA ALA A 493 -12.15 9.65 23.91
C ALA A 493 -11.89 8.63 25.04
N LEU A 494 -10.71 8.66 25.66
CA LEU A 494 -10.32 7.77 26.75
C LEU A 494 -10.39 8.44 28.13
N ASP A 495 -10.83 9.70 28.21
CA ASP A 495 -11.04 10.38 29.48
C ASP A 495 -12.04 9.61 30.36
N GLY A 496 -11.70 9.49 31.65
CA GLY A 496 -12.43 8.66 32.61
C GLY A 496 -12.25 7.13 32.47
N ASN A 497 -11.64 6.63 31.39
CA ASN A 497 -11.35 5.20 31.18
C ASN A 497 -9.89 4.83 31.44
N LEU A 498 -8.97 5.79 31.30
CA LEU A 498 -7.54 5.64 31.63
C LEU A 498 -7.10 6.69 32.67
N PRO A 499 -6.03 6.44 33.45
CA PRO A 499 -5.52 7.42 34.40
C PRO A 499 -5.08 8.72 33.72
N SER A 500 -5.46 9.87 34.27
CA SER A 500 -5.11 11.18 33.71
C SER A 500 -3.59 11.39 33.57
N ALA A 501 -2.79 10.80 34.47
CA ALA A 501 -1.32 10.84 34.36
C ALA A 501 -0.78 10.07 33.14
N TRP A 502 -1.44 8.97 32.74
CA TRP A 502 -1.07 8.24 31.53
C TRP A 502 -1.46 9.05 30.28
N LEU A 503 -2.64 9.68 30.28
CA LEU A 503 -3.11 10.53 29.19
C LEU A 503 -2.18 11.74 28.98
N GLU A 504 -1.83 12.46 30.05
CA GLU A 504 -0.88 13.58 29.99
C GLU A 504 0.51 13.15 29.49
N LYS A 505 0.99 11.95 29.88
CA LYS A 505 2.27 11.42 29.40
C LYS A 505 2.30 11.19 27.87
N HIS A 506 1.15 10.83 27.28
CA HIS A 506 1.05 10.45 25.86
C HIS A 506 0.38 11.52 24.99
N LYS A 507 0.25 12.74 25.51
CA LYS A 507 -0.31 13.88 24.80
C LYS A 507 0.66 14.41 23.75
N GLY A 508 0.17 14.71 22.54
CA GLY A 508 1.01 15.22 21.45
C GLY A 508 1.98 14.21 20.85
N ILE A 509 1.81 12.90 21.13
CA ILE A 509 2.60 11.87 20.45
C ILE A 509 2.27 11.90 18.95
N GLN A 510 3.32 12.10 18.16
CA GLN A 510 3.24 12.01 16.71
C GLN A 510 3.49 10.56 16.26
N THR A 511 2.76 10.14 15.22
CA THR A 511 2.87 8.82 14.61
C THR A 511 3.08 8.95 13.11
N ILE A 512 3.72 7.94 12.52
CA ILE A 512 3.94 7.88 11.06
C ILE A 512 2.59 7.74 10.36
N LEU A 513 1.75 6.86 10.89
CA LEU A 513 0.41 6.53 10.39
C LEU A 513 -0.69 7.01 11.34
N PRO A 514 -1.93 7.24 10.86
CA PRO A 514 -3.08 7.48 11.73
C PRO A 514 -3.55 6.20 12.41
N TYR A 515 -4.15 6.31 13.59
CA TYR A 515 -4.62 5.17 14.37
C TYR A 515 -5.98 5.46 15.02
N PRO A 516 -6.90 4.49 15.08
CA PRO A 516 -8.20 4.69 15.70
C PRO A 516 -8.07 4.81 17.22
N VAL A 517 -9.14 5.20 17.92
CA VAL A 517 -9.13 5.14 19.39
C VAL A 517 -9.14 3.68 19.86
N PRO A 518 -8.31 3.28 20.84
CA PRO A 518 -8.31 1.95 21.45
C PRO A 518 -9.66 1.56 22.06
N GLN A 519 -9.97 0.26 22.05
CA GLN A 519 -11.24 -0.23 22.57
C GLN A 519 -11.24 -0.24 24.10
N VAL A 520 -12.12 0.55 24.72
CA VAL A 520 -12.35 0.52 26.19
C VAL A 520 -12.99 -0.81 26.62
N GLY A 521 -13.85 -1.38 25.78
CA GLY A 521 -14.63 -2.59 26.06
C GLY A 521 -16.04 -2.29 26.58
N VAL A 522 -16.92 -3.28 26.50
CA VAL A 522 -18.30 -3.18 27.02
C VAL A 522 -18.33 -3.74 28.44
N GLN A 523 -18.73 -2.92 29.42
CA GLN A 523 -18.74 -3.29 30.83
C GLN A 523 -19.85 -4.31 31.14
N THR A 524 -19.55 -5.28 32.00
CA THR A 524 -20.46 -6.35 32.40
C THR A 524 -20.83 -6.26 33.89
N SER A 525 -21.96 -6.83 34.30
CA SER A 525 -22.39 -6.81 35.70
C SER A 525 -21.57 -7.78 36.57
N THR A 526 -21.29 -7.42 37.82
CA THR A 526 -20.53 -8.24 38.78
C THR A 526 -21.19 -9.57 39.16
N LYS A 527 -22.48 -9.78 38.86
CA LYS A 527 -23.19 -11.04 39.14
C LYS A 527 -22.90 -12.15 38.13
N TRP A 528 -22.27 -11.82 37.01
CA TRP A 528 -22.04 -12.73 35.88
C TRP A 528 -20.56 -13.11 35.75
N GLN A 529 -19.89 -13.33 36.89
CA GLN A 529 -18.53 -13.87 36.95
C GLN A 529 -18.57 -15.35 36.60
N GLN A 530 -18.62 -15.68 35.31
CA GLN A 530 -18.31 -17.04 34.86
C GLN A 530 -16.81 -17.29 35.07
N GLU A 531 -16.48 -18.47 35.61
CA GLU A 531 -15.15 -19.04 35.53
C GLU A 531 -14.80 -19.27 34.05
N GLN A 532 -13.51 -19.15 33.70
CA GLN A 532 -13.08 -19.43 32.33
C GLN A 532 -13.48 -20.87 31.97
N SER A 533 -14.26 -21.01 30.89
CA SER A 533 -14.69 -22.32 30.39
C SER A 533 -14.35 -22.42 28.91
N TYR A 534 -13.75 -23.55 28.57
CA TYR A 534 -13.43 -23.94 27.19
C TYR A 534 -14.01 -25.33 26.88
N GLU A 535 -15.10 -25.74 27.54
CA GLU A 535 -15.66 -27.08 27.36
C GLU A 535 -16.48 -27.22 26.07
N GLU A 536 -17.19 -26.16 25.68
CA GLU A 536 -18.03 -26.11 24.49
C GLU A 536 -17.66 -24.91 23.60
N GLN A 537 -18.04 -24.97 22.31
CA GLN A 537 -17.78 -23.89 21.33
C GLN A 537 -18.27 -22.52 21.83
N LYS A 538 -19.48 -22.48 22.40
CA LYS A 538 -20.11 -21.25 22.91
C LYS A 538 -19.28 -20.65 24.03
N ASP A 539 -18.93 -21.46 25.04
CA ASP A 539 -18.16 -21.00 26.19
C ASP A 539 -16.78 -20.52 25.75
N THR A 540 -16.13 -21.24 24.83
CA THR A 540 -14.84 -20.87 24.26
C THR A 540 -14.86 -19.47 23.62
N LEU A 541 -15.83 -19.20 22.73
CA LEU A 541 -15.94 -17.89 22.07
C LEU A 541 -16.29 -16.77 23.06
N LEU A 542 -17.11 -17.05 24.06
CA LEU A 542 -17.44 -16.09 25.12
C LEU A 542 -16.21 -15.76 25.96
N THR A 543 -15.47 -16.77 26.40
CA THR A 543 -14.24 -16.61 27.19
C THR A 543 -13.19 -15.80 26.42
N LEU A 544 -13.06 -16.02 25.10
CA LEU A 544 -12.15 -15.24 24.23
C LEU A 544 -12.53 -13.76 24.11
N LEU A 545 -13.79 -13.37 24.27
CA LEU A 545 -14.18 -11.96 24.36
C LEU A 545 -13.90 -11.33 25.72
N THR A 546 -13.98 -12.13 26.79
CA THR A 546 -13.94 -11.61 28.16
C THR A 546 -12.53 -11.28 28.60
N ASN A 547 -12.36 -10.09 29.16
CA ASN A 547 -11.14 -9.65 29.80
C ASN A 547 -11.45 -9.06 31.19
N TYR A 548 -10.54 -9.24 32.14
CA TYR A 548 -10.68 -8.65 33.46
C TYR A 548 -9.98 -7.29 33.51
N ASN A 549 -10.66 -6.27 34.03
CA ASN A 549 -10.07 -4.95 34.26
C ASN A 549 -10.17 -4.53 35.73
N PHE A 550 -9.12 -3.90 36.24
CA PHE A 550 -9.06 -3.36 37.60
C PHE A 550 -9.31 -1.85 37.57
N TYR A 551 -10.46 -1.43 38.08
CA TYR A 551 -10.83 0.00 38.17
C TYR A 551 -10.40 0.63 39.51
N SER A 552 -10.20 -0.17 40.55
CA SER A 552 -9.70 0.27 41.86
C SER A 552 -9.07 -0.89 42.64
N LYS A 553 -8.40 -0.61 43.77
CA LYS A 553 -7.81 -1.62 44.68
C LYS A 553 -8.82 -2.67 45.19
N SER A 554 -10.12 -2.45 45.03
CA SER A 554 -11.19 -3.30 45.56
C SER A 554 -12.30 -3.68 44.58
N GLN A 555 -12.24 -3.29 43.29
CA GLN A 555 -13.25 -3.67 42.30
C GLN A 555 -12.62 -4.05 40.94
N GLN A 556 -12.81 -5.32 40.57
CA GLN A 556 -12.53 -5.91 39.27
C GLN A 556 -13.85 -6.01 38.50
N SER A 557 -13.89 -5.51 37.26
CA SER A 557 -15.04 -5.69 36.37
C SER A 557 -14.60 -6.44 35.12
N GLN A 558 -15.40 -7.40 34.68
CA GLN A 558 -15.21 -8.04 33.38
C GLN A 558 -15.64 -7.08 32.27
N MET A 559 -14.93 -7.11 31.15
CA MET A 559 -15.18 -6.30 29.96
C MET A 559 -15.17 -7.21 28.74
N LEU A 560 -16.05 -6.92 27.77
CA LEU A 560 -16.05 -7.59 26.48
C LEU A 560 -15.20 -6.80 25.48
N ASN A 561 -14.21 -7.46 24.88
CA ASN A 561 -13.30 -6.88 23.90
C ASN A 561 -13.17 -7.75 22.65
N SER A 562 -13.06 -7.12 21.49
CA SER A 562 -12.98 -7.78 20.19
C SER A 562 -11.56 -8.18 19.79
N GLY A 563 -10.55 -7.67 20.50
CA GLY A 563 -9.13 -7.77 20.14
C GLY A 563 -8.64 -9.20 19.92
N ARG A 564 -8.93 -10.14 20.83
CA ARG A 564 -8.50 -11.54 20.71
C ARG A 564 -9.15 -12.27 19.53
N ILE A 565 -10.44 -12.04 19.29
CA ILE A 565 -11.15 -12.62 18.14
C ILE A 565 -10.55 -12.10 16.83
N PHE A 566 -10.29 -10.79 16.75
CA PHE A 566 -9.62 -10.19 15.59
C PHE A 566 -8.21 -10.77 15.39
N GLU A 567 -7.43 -10.92 16.47
CA GLU A 567 -6.10 -11.52 16.43
C GLU A 567 -6.13 -12.96 15.94
N ILE A 568 -7.06 -13.81 16.41
CA ILE A 568 -7.17 -15.19 15.93
C ILE A 568 -7.50 -15.23 14.44
N ILE A 569 -8.42 -14.38 13.95
CA ILE A 569 -8.76 -14.31 12.51
C ILE A 569 -7.51 -13.94 11.70
N ILE A 570 -6.76 -12.91 12.11
CA ILE A 570 -5.56 -12.48 11.38
C ILE A 570 -4.42 -13.50 11.49
N HIS A 571 -4.23 -14.10 12.67
CA HIS A 571 -3.22 -15.15 12.87
C HIS A 571 -3.52 -16.36 12.01
N SER A 572 -4.78 -16.80 11.93
CA SER A 572 -5.22 -17.90 11.07
C SER A 572 -4.91 -17.69 9.58
N LEU A 573 -4.77 -16.44 9.13
CA LEU A 573 -4.42 -16.09 7.75
C LEU A 573 -2.90 -16.03 7.50
N ILE A 574 -2.09 -15.82 8.53
CA ILE A 574 -0.65 -15.54 8.39
C ILE A 574 0.18 -16.76 8.79
N ALA A 575 -0.12 -17.37 9.93
CA ALA A 575 0.70 -18.41 10.55
C ALA A 575 -0.13 -19.57 11.13
N PRO A 576 0.43 -20.79 11.23
CA PRO A 576 -0.27 -21.93 11.82
C PRO A 576 -0.76 -21.63 13.25
N VAL A 577 -2.02 -21.96 13.53
CA VAL A 577 -2.65 -21.78 14.84
C VAL A 577 -2.76 -23.16 15.50
N ASN A 578 -2.08 -23.34 16.63
CA ASN A 578 -2.24 -24.53 17.46
C ASN A 578 -2.84 -24.17 18.83
N GLU A 579 -3.11 -25.18 19.65
CA GLU A 579 -3.70 -25.00 20.97
C GLU A 579 -2.87 -24.03 21.85
N LEU A 580 -1.55 -24.14 21.83
CA LEU A 580 -0.65 -23.26 22.58
C LEU A 580 -0.76 -21.80 22.09
N THR A 581 -0.86 -21.56 20.78
CA THR A 581 -1.10 -20.22 20.23
C THR A 581 -2.38 -19.64 20.82
N LEU A 582 -3.48 -20.40 20.80
CA LEU A 582 -4.78 -19.95 21.30
C LEU A 582 -4.79 -19.73 22.81
N GLN A 583 -4.14 -20.61 23.58
CA GLN A 583 -3.94 -20.41 25.02
C GLN A 583 -3.18 -19.11 25.29
N ASN A 584 -2.10 -18.84 24.56
CA ASN A 584 -1.33 -17.60 24.73
C ASN A 584 -2.13 -16.35 24.36
N VAL A 585 -2.99 -16.40 23.35
CA VAL A 585 -3.89 -15.29 22.99
C VAL A 585 -4.96 -15.10 24.07
N ALA A 586 -5.54 -16.19 24.58
CA ALA A 586 -6.53 -16.16 25.67
C ALA A 586 -5.95 -15.57 26.97
N ASN A 587 -4.67 -15.81 27.24
CA ASN A 587 -3.99 -15.35 28.46
C ASN A 587 -3.47 -13.90 28.38
N ARG A 588 -3.35 -13.34 27.17
CA ARG A 588 -2.89 -11.95 26.98
C ARG A 588 -4.03 -10.96 27.04
N ALA A 589 -3.73 -9.69 27.33
CA ALA A 589 -4.70 -8.62 27.17
C ALA A 589 -5.22 -8.59 25.71
N PRO A 590 -6.52 -8.34 25.47
CA PRO A 590 -7.04 -8.25 24.11
C PRO A 590 -6.32 -7.16 23.32
N PHE A 591 -5.81 -7.51 22.14
CA PHE A 591 -5.10 -6.59 21.27
C PHE A 591 -5.86 -5.27 21.09
N TYR A 592 -5.13 -4.16 21.27
CA TYR A 592 -5.62 -2.79 21.06
C TYR A 592 -6.80 -2.40 21.96
N ALA A 593 -6.94 -3.08 23.09
CA ALA A 593 -7.78 -2.63 24.20
C ALA A 593 -7.02 -1.66 25.11
N THR A 594 -7.73 -0.87 25.91
CA THR A 594 -7.11 0.04 26.88
C THR A 594 -6.15 -0.67 27.85
N ASN A 595 -6.44 -1.92 28.22
CA ASN A 595 -5.63 -2.70 29.16
C ASN A 595 -4.33 -3.23 28.54
N ASP A 596 -4.32 -3.44 27.23
CA ASP A 596 -3.14 -3.84 26.47
C ASP A 596 -2.14 -2.67 26.41
N LEU A 597 -2.65 -1.45 26.21
CA LEU A 597 -1.83 -0.24 26.15
C LEU A 597 -1.40 0.29 27.53
N ALA A 598 -2.23 0.09 28.56
CA ALA A 598 -2.01 0.59 29.91
C ALA A 598 -2.38 -0.48 30.97
N PRO A 599 -1.53 -1.50 31.17
CA PRO A 599 -1.78 -2.56 32.14
C PRO A 599 -1.87 -1.98 33.56
N THR A 600 -3.05 -2.10 34.17
CA THR A 600 -3.42 -1.46 35.45
C THR A 600 -2.57 -1.92 36.65
N LYS A 601 -2.02 -3.15 36.64
CA LYS A 601 -1.07 -3.64 37.67
C LYS A 601 0.23 -2.81 37.75
N ALA A 602 0.71 -2.25 36.62
CA ALA A 602 1.91 -1.42 36.58
C ALA A 602 1.69 0.03 37.09
N LEU A 603 0.44 0.49 37.13
CA LEU A 603 0.08 1.85 37.54
C LEU A 603 -0.15 1.99 39.06
N THR A 604 -0.44 0.90 39.77
CA THR A 604 -0.59 0.88 41.24
C THR A 604 0.72 0.84 42.02
N LEU A 605 1.82 0.40 41.40
CA LEU A 605 3.14 0.24 42.03
C LEU A 605 4.09 1.36 41.61
N GLY A 606 3.66 2.61 41.80
CA GLY A 606 4.54 3.76 41.74
C GLY A 606 5.39 3.87 43.01
N GLN A 607 6.39 3.00 43.19
CA GLN A 607 7.63 3.23 43.97
C GLN A 607 8.52 1.99 43.90
N GLU A 608 9.72 2.18 43.34
CA GLU A 608 10.93 1.34 43.42
C GLU A 608 10.75 -0.16 43.72
N SER A 609 10.77 -0.97 42.66
CA SER A 609 11.41 -2.30 42.69
C SER A 609 11.69 -2.76 41.27
N LYS A 610 12.96 -2.70 40.87
CA LYS A 610 13.52 -3.69 39.96
C LYS A 610 13.63 -4.95 40.80
N ASP A 611 12.65 -5.85 40.74
CA ASP A 611 12.84 -7.28 40.97
C ASP A 611 11.53 -8.03 40.66
N GLU A 612 11.71 -9.12 39.92
CA GLU A 612 10.87 -10.31 39.76
C GLU A 612 9.44 -10.15 39.22
N LEU A 613 9.31 -10.58 37.96
CA LEU A 613 8.09 -11.06 37.32
C LEU A 613 7.52 -12.25 38.12
N GLU A 614 6.76 -11.98 39.17
CA GLU A 614 5.87 -13.01 39.72
C GLU A 614 4.60 -13.10 38.86
N ASN A 615 4.62 -14.11 38.00
CA ASN A 615 3.46 -14.80 37.43
C ASN A 615 2.54 -15.29 38.57
N ASN A 616 1.72 -14.40 39.14
CA ASN A 616 0.63 -14.78 40.04
C ASN A 616 -0.71 -14.74 39.31
N ASP A 617 -0.76 -15.55 38.24
CA ASP A 617 -1.94 -16.27 37.76
C ASP A 617 -1.40 -17.63 37.26
N THR A 618 -0.84 -18.40 38.19
CA THR A 618 -0.46 -19.80 37.94
C THR A 618 -1.72 -20.56 37.59
N PHE A 619 -1.83 -20.96 36.32
CA PHE A 619 -2.80 -21.95 35.84
C PHE A 619 -2.84 -23.13 36.82
N ASN A 620 -4.03 -23.44 37.35
CA ASN A 620 -4.28 -24.80 37.81
C ASN A 620 -4.26 -25.67 36.55
N ALA A 621 -3.39 -26.67 36.53
CA ALA A 621 -3.19 -27.59 35.40
C ALA A 621 -4.39 -28.52 35.10
N ASP A 622 -5.57 -28.22 35.66
CA ASP A 622 -6.80 -29.03 35.61
C ASP A 622 -7.92 -28.41 34.74
N GLU A 623 -7.65 -27.32 33.99
CA GLU A 623 -8.67 -26.70 33.12
C GLU A 623 -8.88 -27.48 31.81
N ASN A 624 -10.14 -27.76 31.49
CA ASN A 624 -10.57 -28.54 30.33
C ASN A 624 -10.54 -27.68 29.06
N LEU A 625 -9.49 -27.79 28.23
CA LEU A 625 -9.22 -26.93 27.07
C LEU A 625 -9.81 -27.44 25.74
N ILE A 626 -10.81 -28.31 25.80
CA ILE A 626 -11.38 -29.04 24.64
C ILE A 626 -11.71 -28.08 23.48
N GLY A 627 -12.42 -27.00 23.74
CA GLY A 627 -12.84 -26.04 22.74
C GLY A 627 -11.70 -25.23 22.12
N LEU A 628 -10.60 -24.94 22.85
CA LEU A 628 -9.43 -24.33 22.20
C LEU A 628 -8.74 -25.33 21.26
N SER A 629 -8.67 -26.60 21.67
CA SER A 629 -8.11 -27.68 20.85
C SER A 629 -8.95 -27.90 19.58
N GLU A 630 -10.28 -27.96 19.72
CA GLU A 630 -11.22 -28.08 18.59
C GLU A 630 -11.11 -26.89 17.62
N LEU A 631 -10.99 -25.66 18.14
CA LEU A 631 -10.84 -24.48 17.29
C LEU A 631 -9.52 -24.51 16.50
N ALA A 632 -8.42 -24.91 17.15
CA ALA A 632 -7.12 -25.06 16.49
C ALA A 632 -7.16 -26.12 15.38
N ASP A 633 -7.79 -27.26 15.64
CA ASP A 633 -7.97 -28.33 14.65
C ASP A 633 -8.82 -27.87 13.45
N ASP A 634 -9.92 -27.16 13.71
CA ASP A 634 -10.78 -26.64 12.66
C ASP A 634 -10.06 -25.56 11.82
N ILE A 635 -9.27 -24.68 12.44
CA ILE A 635 -8.42 -23.71 11.73
C ILE A 635 -7.38 -24.42 10.89
N THR A 636 -6.75 -25.47 11.41
CA THR A 636 -5.75 -26.26 10.65
C THR A 636 -6.36 -26.88 9.41
N LYS A 637 -7.51 -27.56 9.55
CA LYS A 637 -8.24 -28.14 8.40
C LYS A 637 -8.70 -27.08 7.40
N TRP A 638 -9.09 -25.90 7.88
CA TRP A 638 -9.47 -24.79 7.02
C TRP A 638 -8.26 -24.22 6.26
N ARG A 639 -7.09 -24.10 6.91
CA ARG A 639 -5.85 -23.65 6.27
C ARG A 639 -5.42 -24.60 5.16
N GLU A 640 -5.47 -25.90 5.41
CA GLU A 640 -5.17 -26.94 4.41
C GLU A 640 -6.15 -26.90 3.22
N ARG A 641 -7.46 -26.75 3.49
CA ARG A 641 -8.48 -26.72 2.43
C ARG A 641 -8.31 -25.56 1.45
N HIS A 642 -7.86 -24.41 1.94
CA HIS A 642 -7.70 -23.18 1.16
C HIS A 642 -6.25 -22.89 0.75
N ASN A 643 -5.29 -23.79 1.05
CA ASN A 643 -3.87 -23.57 0.84
C ASN A 643 -3.40 -22.19 1.36
N ILE A 644 -3.76 -21.85 2.59
CA ILE A 644 -3.49 -20.52 3.16
C ILE A 644 -1.99 -20.19 3.19
N ASP A 645 -1.11 -21.20 3.26
CA ASP A 645 0.34 -20.99 3.18
C ASP A 645 0.81 -20.40 1.83
N GLU A 646 0.02 -20.54 0.76
CA GLU A 646 0.26 -19.91 -0.54
C GLU A 646 -0.42 -18.53 -0.67
N LEU A 647 -1.34 -18.19 0.25
CA LEU A 647 -2.05 -16.91 0.26
C LEU A 647 -1.18 -15.83 0.90
N ARG A 648 -0.64 -14.93 0.08
CA ARG A 648 0.14 -13.78 0.58
C ARG A 648 -0.78 -12.66 1.07
N VAL A 649 -0.91 -12.54 2.39
CA VAL A 649 -1.64 -11.43 3.03
C VAL A 649 -0.69 -10.25 3.28
N SER A 650 -1.00 -9.07 2.74
CA SER A 650 -0.20 -7.87 2.99
C SER A 650 -0.48 -7.29 4.38
N PRO A 651 0.55 -6.93 5.19
CA PRO A 651 0.38 -6.17 6.42
C PRO A 651 -0.36 -4.86 6.25
N TRP A 652 -0.19 -4.20 5.09
CA TRP A 652 -0.87 -2.95 4.78
C TRP A 652 -2.39 -3.12 4.69
N LEU A 653 -2.85 -4.17 3.99
CA LEU A 653 -4.27 -4.51 3.92
C LEU A 653 -4.84 -4.79 5.31
N VAL A 654 -4.11 -5.56 6.15
CA VAL A 654 -4.52 -5.83 7.54
C VAL A 654 -4.57 -4.55 8.37
N TYR A 655 -3.61 -3.64 8.22
CA TYR A 655 -3.64 -2.32 8.87
C TYR A 655 -4.87 -1.49 8.47
N LYS A 656 -5.26 -1.48 7.18
CA LYS A 656 -6.49 -0.80 6.73
C LYS A 656 -7.76 -1.44 7.31
N VAL A 657 -7.81 -2.77 7.36
CA VAL A 657 -8.92 -3.51 8.00
C VAL A 657 -9.00 -3.23 9.50
N PHE A 658 -7.86 -3.25 10.18
CA PHE A 658 -7.71 -2.90 11.59
C PHE A 658 -8.28 -1.50 11.87
N ASN A 659 -7.85 -0.48 11.12
CA ASN A 659 -8.36 0.89 11.28
C ASN A 659 -9.88 0.94 11.15
N LYS A 660 -10.42 0.27 10.13
CA LYS A 660 -11.86 0.27 9.86
C LYS A 660 -12.67 -0.43 10.95
N LEU A 661 -12.21 -1.59 11.43
CA LEU A 661 -12.86 -2.34 12.51
C LEU A 661 -12.90 -1.52 13.81
N PHE A 662 -11.76 -1.04 14.28
CA PHE A 662 -11.68 -0.36 15.57
C PHE A 662 -12.35 1.02 15.55
N THR A 663 -12.33 1.72 14.41
CA THR A 663 -13.16 2.92 14.22
C THR A 663 -14.65 2.59 14.38
N GLN A 664 -15.14 1.51 13.77
CA GLN A 664 -16.55 1.11 13.90
C GLN A 664 -16.91 0.65 15.32
N LEU A 665 -16.02 -0.08 16.01
CA LEU A 665 -16.25 -0.54 17.37
C LEU A 665 -16.52 0.64 18.32
N ASN A 666 -15.79 1.74 18.18
CA ASN A 666 -15.98 2.94 19.00
C ASN A 666 -17.36 3.58 18.81
N PHE A 667 -17.91 3.59 17.59
CA PHE A 667 -19.27 4.08 17.35
C PHE A 667 -20.36 3.16 17.92
N THR A 668 -20.08 1.86 18.06
CA THR A 668 -21.07 0.89 18.54
C THR A 668 -21.13 0.74 20.06
N LYS A 669 -20.18 1.31 20.81
CA LYS A 669 -20.08 1.21 22.28
C LYS A 669 -21.41 1.54 22.98
N GLU A 670 -21.98 2.71 22.69
CA GLU A 670 -23.24 3.16 23.31
C GLU A 670 -24.43 2.23 23.03
N THR A 671 -24.39 1.50 21.92
CA THR A 671 -25.50 0.60 21.54
C THR A 671 -25.46 -0.69 22.35
N PHE A 672 -24.26 -1.18 22.67
CA PHE A 672 -24.09 -2.37 23.51
C PHE A 672 -24.32 -2.07 24.99
N GLU A 673 -24.01 -0.86 25.46
CA GLU A 673 -24.23 -0.43 26.86
C GLU A 673 -25.72 -0.23 27.23
N LYS A 674 -26.61 0.01 26.25
CA LYS A 674 -28.05 0.24 26.49
C LYS A 674 -28.88 -1.04 26.72
N LYS A 675 -28.31 -2.23 26.55
CA LYS A 675 -29.02 -3.52 26.72
C LYS A 675 -29.13 -3.91 28.21
N ARG A 676 -30.17 -4.65 28.60
CA ARG A 676 -30.47 -4.98 30.01
C ARG A 676 -29.55 -6.08 30.55
N GLU A 677 -29.39 -6.13 31.88
CA GLU A 677 -28.58 -7.12 32.63
C GLU A 677 -28.90 -8.59 32.27
N SER A 678 -30.13 -8.90 31.87
CA SER A 678 -30.57 -10.23 31.45
C SER A 678 -30.06 -10.68 30.08
N ASP A 679 -29.52 -9.77 29.27
CA ASP A 679 -29.27 -9.99 27.83
C ASP A 679 -27.78 -10.24 27.53
N TYR A 680 -26.96 -10.52 28.55
CA TYR A 680 -25.50 -10.59 28.43
C TYR A 680 -24.99 -11.59 27.40
N GLN A 681 -25.48 -12.84 27.41
CA GLN A 681 -25.10 -13.84 26.41
C GLN A 681 -25.41 -13.36 24.98
N LEU A 682 -26.53 -12.66 24.81
CA LEU A 682 -26.94 -12.09 23.53
C LEU A 682 -26.02 -10.93 23.12
N ILE A 683 -25.63 -10.06 24.06
CA ILE A 683 -24.66 -8.97 23.83
C ILE A 683 -23.32 -9.53 23.34
N SER A 684 -22.78 -10.54 24.03
CA SER A 684 -21.50 -11.15 23.68
C SER A 684 -21.54 -11.82 22.30
N LEU A 685 -22.60 -12.57 21.99
CA LEU A 685 -22.79 -13.18 20.68
C LEU A 685 -22.96 -12.13 19.56
N ASP A 686 -23.71 -11.06 19.81
CA ASP A 686 -23.85 -9.96 18.87
C ASP A 686 -22.52 -9.25 18.64
N LEU A 687 -21.70 -9.06 19.68
CA LEU A 687 -20.37 -8.46 19.56
C LEU A 687 -19.39 -9.34 18.77
N ILE A 688 -19.31 -10.65 19.06
CA ILE A 688 -18.49 -11.59 18.27
C ILE A 688 -18.90 -11.55 16.80
N ASN A 689 -20.20 -11.66 16.55
CA ASN A 689 -20.72 -11.68 15.19
C ASN A 689 -20.51 -10.33 14.49
N PHE A 690 -20.63 -9.20 15.20
CA PHE A 690 -20.27 -7.89 14.69
C PHE A 690 -18.77 -7.83 14.33
N THR A 691 -17.89 -8.25 15.24
CA THR A 691 -16.43 -8.27 15.00
C THR A 691 -16.07 -9.07 13.76
N PHE A 692 -16.60 -10.29 13.61
CA PHE A 692 -16.33 -11.12 12.45
C PHE A 692 -16.85 -10.47 11.16
N ASN A 693 -18.13 -10.07 11.13
CA ASN A 693 -18.76 -9.54 9.92
C ASN A 693 -18.17 -8.20 9.48
N THR A 694 -17.80 -7.33 10.43
CA THR A 694 -17.13 -6.06 10.13
C THR A 694 -15.72 -6.28 9.59
N THR A 695 -14.96 -7.22 10.18
CA THR A 695 -13.63 -7.62 9.66
C THR A 695 -13.74 -8.13 8.23
N TRP A 696 -14.69 -9.04 7.99
CA TRP A 696 -14.92 -9.63 6.67
C TRP A 696 -15.39 -8.60 5.63
N ALA A 697 -16.31 -7.72 6.01
CA ALA A 697 -16.78 -6.63 5.16
C ALA A 697 -15.68 -5.61 4.85
N ALA A 698 -14.76 -5.37 5.79
CA ALA A 698 -13.63 -4.48 5.59
C ALA A 698 -12.67 -5.05 4.53
N PHE A 699 -12.26 -6.32 4.64
CA PHE A 699 -11.47 -6.98 3.59
C PHE A 699 -12.15 -6.84 2.23
N ALA A 700 -13.44 -7.20 2.14
CA ALA A 700 -14.19 -7.12 0.89
C ALA A 700 -14.29 -5.69 0.32
N SER A 701 -14.35 -4.67 1.19
CA SER A 701 -14.42 -3.28 0.75
C SER A 701 -13.11 -2.75 0.17
N PHE A 702 -11.96 -3.29 0.61
CA PHE A 702 -10.65 -2.93 0.06
C PHE A 702 -10.28 -3.80 -1.14
N GLU A 703 -10.65 -5.08 -1.15
CA GLU A 703 -10.34 -6.01 -2.25
C GLU A 703 -11.19 -5.75 -3.50
N LYS A 704 -12.48 -5.44 -3.33
CA LYS A 704 -13.39 -5.29 -4.47
C LYS A 704 -12.96 -4.13 -5.38
N GLY A 705 -12.60 -4.45 -6.62
CA GLY A 705 -12.22 -3.42 -7.59
C GLY A 705 -11.76 -3.97 -8.94
N PRO A 706 -11.11 -3.11 -9.76
CA PRO A 706 -10.78 -3.41 -11.16
C PRO A 706 -9.78 -4.57 -11.31
N LEU A 707 -9.00 -4.87 -10.25
CA LEU A 707 -8.12 -6.03 -10.18
C LEU A 707 -8.85 -7.31 -10.54
N PHE A 708 -10.03 -7.49 -9.98
CA PHE A 708 -10.88 -8.66 -10.16
C PHE A 708 -11.95 -8.46 -11.25
N GLY A 709 -11.82 -7.44 -12.10
CA GLY A 709 -12.83 -7.12 -13.12
C GLY A 709 -14.17 -6.66 -12.53
N LEU A 710 -14.18 -6.19 -11.28
CA LEU A 710 -15.35 -5.68 -10.58
C LEU A 710 -15.33 -4.14 -10.51
N PRO A 711 -16.48 -3.47 -10.40
CA PRO A 711 -16.53 -2.02 -10.20
C PRO A 711 -16.09 -1.64 -8.78
N VAL A 712 -15.63 -0.39 -8.62
CA VAL A 712 -15.19 0.19 -7.35
C VAL A 712 -16.37 0.60 -6.44
N ASP A 713 -17.60 0.17 -6.76
CA ASP A 713 -18.80 0.52 -6.00
C ASP A 713 -18.92 -0.34 -4.73
N VAL A 714 -18.46 0.17 -3.59
CA VAL A 714 -18.50 -0.51 -2.29
C VAL A 714 -19.42 0.20 -1.30
N ALA A 715 -20.01 -0.58 -0.39
CA ALA A 715 -20.71 -0.03 0.77
C ALA A 715 -19.69 0.40 1.84
N THR A 716 -19.73 1.68 2.22
CA THR A 716 -18.82 2.32 3.20
C THR A 716 -19.52 2.81 4.46
N THR A 717 -20.84 2.63 4.55
CA THR A 717 -21.64 3.00 5.73
C THR A 717 -21.24 2.21 6.97
N ASN A 718 -21.55 2.72 8.16
CA ASN A 718 -21.37 1.95 9.39
C ASN A 718 -22.32 0.75 9.43
N ILE A 719 -21.82 -0.40 9.87
CA ILE A 719 -22.64 -1.60 10.05
C ILE A 719 -23.49 -1.42 11.32
N GLY A 720 -24.81 -1.53 11.19
CA GLY A 720 -25.71 -1.52 12.34
C GLY A 720 -25.56 -2.79 13.18
N THR A 721 -25.61 -2.63 14.51
CA THR A 721 -25.46 -3.71 15.51
C THR A 721 -26.60 -4.73 15.49
N GLU A 722 -27.78 -4.37 14.95
CA GLU A 722 -28.98 -5.23 14.88
C GLU A 722 -28.96 -6.25 13.73
N SER A 723 -27.89 -6.29 12.92
CA SER A 723 -27.88 -7.04 11.65
C SER A 723 -27.36 -8.48 11.74
N SER A 724 -27.33 -9.11 12.91
CA SER A 724 -26.72 -10.43 13.10
C SER A 724 -27.45 -11.58 12.41
N ALA A 725 -28.78 -11.64 12.50
CA ALA A 725 -29.59 -12.65 11.81
C ALA A 725 -29.63 -12.43 10.29
N THR A 726 -29.50 -11.19 9.83
CA THR A 726 -29.79 -10.74 8.46
C THR A 726 -28.58 -10.19 7.71
N PHE A 727 -27.34 -10.36 8.21
CA PHE A 727 -26.13 -9.77 7.61
C PHE A 727 -25.99 -10.07 6.10
N GLU A 728 -26.37 -11.27 5.64
CA GLU A 728 -26.33 -11.63 4.21
C GLU A 728 -27.34 -10.89 3.32
N SER A 729 -28.24 -10.11 3.91
CA SER A 729 -29.13 -9.16 3.23
C SER A 729 -28.60 -7.71 3.29
N ASN A 730 -27.58 -7.44 4.10
CA ASN A 730 -26.97 -6.12 4.24
C ASN A 730 -26.26 -5.70 2.94
N GLN A 731 -26.17 -4.40 2.69
CA GLN A 731 -25.40 -3.84 1.58
C GLN A 731 -23.92 -4.21 1.63
N HIS A 732 -23.30 -4.32 2.81
CA HIS A 732 -21.91 -4.76 2.94
C HIS A 732 -21.73 -6.18 2.39
N TYR A 733 -22.65 -7.08 2.70
CA TYR A 733 -22.62 -8.42 2.13
C TYR A 733 -22.98 -8.41 0.64
N THR A 734 -24.13 -7.87 0.27
CA THR A 734 -24.65 -7.97 -1.10
C THR A 734 -23.78 -7.23 -2.12
N LYS A 735 -23.18 -6.09 -1.77
CA LYS A 735 -22.31 -5.33 -2.67
C LYS A 735 -20.84 -5.74 -2.57
N ASN A 736 -20.28 -5.89 -1.36
CA ASN A 736 -18.83 -6.06 -1.21
C ASN A 736 -18.42 -7.54 -1.22
N ILE A 737 -19.11 -8.38 -0.45
CA ILE A 737 -18.72 -9.79 -0.21
C ILE A 737 -19.27 -10.74 -1.26
N SER A 738 -20.56 -10.59 -1.63
CA SER A 738 -21.26 -11.53 -2.50
C SER A 738 -20.65 -11.75 -3.91
N PRO A 739 -19.89 -10.80 -4.50
CA PRO A 739 -19.12 -11.07 -5.71
C PRO A 739 -18.07 -12.19 -5.56
N PHE A 740 -17.49 -12.36 -4.37
CA PHE A 740 -16.41 -13.33 -4.12
C PHE A 740 -16.89 -14.64 -3.49
N THR A 741 -18.09 -14.67 -2.93
CA THR A 741 -18.63 -15.89 -2.30
C THR A 741 -20.16 -15.93 -2.30
N PRO A 742 -20.78 -17.11 -2.41
CA PRO A 742 -22.21 -17.27 -2.14
C PRO A 742 -22.54 -17.14 -0.64
N ARG A 743 -23.84 -17.17 -0.35
CA ARG A 743 -24.42 -17.25 1.00
C ARG A 743 -24.03 -18.55 1.71
N LEU A 744 -24.06 -18.54 3.04
CA LEU A 744 -23.58 -19.63 3.88
C LEU A 744 -24.28 -20.97 3.58
N LYS A 745 -25.61 -20.99 3.48
CA LYS A 745 -26.37 -22.22 3.18
C LYS A 745 -25.95 -22.84 1.83
N PRO A 746 -25.96 -22.11 0.69
CA PRO A 746 -25.41 -22.61 -0.57
C PRO A 746 -23.92 -22.97 -0.52
N LEU A 747 -23.10 -22.24 0.24
CA LEU A 747 -21.66 -22.47 0.36
C LEU A 747 -21.36 -23.86 0.97
N LEU A 748 -22.11 -24.23 1.99
CA LEU A 748 -22.02 -25.49 2.73
C LEU A 748 -22.83 -26.63 2.09
N ASN A 749 -23.44 -26.40 0.93
CA ASN A 749 -24.35 -27.34 0.27
C ASN A 749 -25.55 -27.76 1.15
N LEU A 750 -26.02 -26.89 2.04
CA LEU A 750 -27.16 -27.11 2.94
C LEU A 750 -28.52 -26.78 2.29
N VAL A 751 -28.54 -26.70 0.96
CA VAL A 751 -29.73 -26.46 0.13
C VAL A 751 -29.97 -27.73 -0.67
N ASP A 752 -31.23 -28.09 -0.93
CA ASP A 752 -31.56 -29.29 -1.73
C ASP A 752 -30.74 -29.37 -3.02
N LYS A 753 -30.36 -30.59 -3.45
CA LYS A 753 -29.53 -30.84 -4.65
C LYS A 753 -30.06 -30.14 -5.93
N ASN A 754 -31.34 -29.76 -5.94
CA ASN A 754 -32.01 -29.06 -7.04
C ASN A 754 -32.00 -27.53 -6.92
N GLU A 755 -31.63 -26.96 -5.77
CA GLU A 755 -31.68 -25.51 -5.46
C GLU A 755 -30.31 -24.86 -5.17
N GLY A 756 -29.21 -25.62 -5.15
CA GLY A 756 -27.86 -25.06 -5.24
C GLY A 756 -27.65 -24.37 -6.59
N SER A 757 -28.08 -23.10 -6.71
CA SER A 757 -28.11 -22.39 -7.99
C SER A 757 -26.74 -22.45 -8.69
N ALA A 758 -26.73 -22.64 -10.01
CA ALA A 758 -25.50 -22.67 -10.79
C ALA A 758 -24.63 -21.40 -10.56
N GLU A 759 -25.28 -20.30 -10.20
CA GLU A 759 -24.64 -19.05 -9.77
C GLU A 759 -23.84 -19.19 -8.47
N ALA A 760 -24.38 -19.85 -7.44
CA ALA A 760 -23.69 -19.99 -6.16
C ALA A 760 -22.37 -20.77 -6.32
N ARG A 761 -22.39 -21.85 -7.10
CA ARG A 761 -21.18 -22.61 -7.47
C ARG A 761 -20.20 -21.75 -8.28
N ALA A 762 -20.70 -20.99 -9.24
CA ALA A 762 -19.87 -20.14 -10.07
C ALA A 762 -19.21 -18.99 -9.28
N ARG A 763 -19.92 -18.38 -8.32
CA ARG A 763 -19.36 -17.36 -7.41
C ARG A 763 -18.31 -17.95 -6.46
N LYS A 764 -18.57 -19.15 -5.91
CA LYS A 764 -17.58 -19.87 -5.10
C LYS A 764 -16.30 -20.08 -5.91
N PHE A 765 -16.45 -20.58 -7.13
CA PHE A 765 -15.34 -20.83 -8.04
C PHE A 765 -14.57 -19.56 -8.42
N PHE A 766 -15.29 -18.46 -8.70
CA PHE A 766 -14.67 -17.17 -8.94
C PHE A 766 -13.81 -16.71 -7.76
N GLY A 767 -14.35 -16.78 -6.54
CA GLY A 767 -13.60 -16.43 -5.32
C GLY A 767 -12.32 -17.27 -5.14
N GLN A 768 -12.41 -18.58 -5.37
CA GLN A 768 -11.26 -19.50 -5.35
C GLN A 768 -10.20 -19.10 -6.38
N ALA A 769 -10.62 -18.83 -7.62
CA ALA A 769 -9.70 -18.45 -8.70
C ALA A 769 -9.02 -17.09 -8.45
N THR A 770 -9.69 -16.17 -7.76
CA THR A 770 -9.14 -14.83 -7.44
C THR A 770 -8.23 -14.79 -6.20
N ASN A 771 -8.15 -15.88 -5.43
CA ASN A 771 -7.32 -16.02 -4.23
C ASN A 771 -7.46 -14.85 -3.23
N THR A 772 -8.70 -14.43 -2.94
CA THR A 772 -8.98 -13.28 -2.06
C THR A 772 -9.16 -13.69 -0.59
N VAL A 773 -8.79 -12.83 0.35
CA VAL A 773 -9.07 -13.02 1.78
C VAL A 773 -10.58 -13.07 2.03
N THR A 774 -11.35 -12.26 1.30
CA THR A 774 -12.82 -12.26 1.37
C THR A 774 -13.43 -13.62 1.06
N HIS A 775 -12.86 -14.38 0.11
CA HIS A 775 -13.35 -15.71 -0.21
C HIS A 775 -13.06 -16.71 0.91
N VAL A 776 -11.80 -16.79 1.37
CA VAL A 776 -11.40 -17.80 2.35
C VAL A 776 -12.07 -17.59 3.71
N LEU A 777 -12.37 -16.34 4.09
CA LEU A 777 -13.12 -16.05 5.31
C LEU A 777 -14.59 -16.49 5.26
N ALA A 778 -15.11 -16.87 4.09
CA ALA A 778 -16.51 -17.26 3.95
C ALA A 778 -16.86 -18.56 4.71
N ASP A 779 -15.94 -19.48 4.93
CA ASP A 779 -16.17 -20.69 5.74
C ASP A 779 -15.15 -20.82 6.88
N HIS A 780 -14.62 -19.69 7.34
CA HIS A 780 -13.70 -19.66 8.49
C HIS A 780 -14.35 -20.29 9.74
N PRO A 781 -13.63 -21.09 10.56
CA PRO A 781 -14.18 -21.79 11.72
C PRO A 781 -14.97 -20.92 12.69
N ILE A 782 -14.43 -19.75 13.06
CA ILE A 782 -15.16 -18.79 13.93
C ILE A 782 -16.54 -18.43 13.34
N ARG A 783 -16.65 -18.23 12.02
CA ARG A 783 -17.94 -17.94 11.37
C ARG A 783 -18.90 -19.11 11.50
N LEU A 784 -18.40 -20.34 11.31
CA LEU A 784 -19.19 -21.56 11.37
C LEU A 784 -19.70 -21.81 12.79
N TRP A 785 -18.84 -21.67 13.80
CA TRP A 785 -19.22 -21.78 15.21
C TRP A 785 -20.27 -20.74 15.59
N ILE A 786 -20.11 -19.48 15.17
CA ILE A 786 -21.15 -18.44 15.37
C ILE A 786 -22.47 -18.84 14.72
N ALA A 787 -22.43 -19.38 13.50
CA ALA A 787 -23.64 -19.80 12.78
C ALA A 787 -24.34 -21.00 13.46
N GLU A 788 -23.56 -21.94 14.01
CA GLU A 788 -24.06 -23.09 14.77
C GLU A 788 -24.76 -22.63 16.06
N ILE A 789 -24.09 -21.77 16.85
CA ILE A 789 -24.63 -21.23 18.11
C ILE A 789 -25.91 -20.42 17.88
N LEU A 790 -26.01 -19.69 16.77
CA LEU A 790 -27.21 -18.93 16.40
C LEU A 790 -28.31 -19.80 15.77
N GLY A 791 -28.13 -21.13 15.68
CA GLY A 791 -29.11 -22.05 15.10
C GLY A 791 -29.31 -21.89 13.59
N LYS A 792 -28.33 -21.30 12.87
CA LYS A 792 -28.37 -21.13 11.40
C LYS A 792 -27.86 -22.35 10.65
N LEU A 793 -27.16 -23.25 11.34
CA LEU A 793 -26.79 -24.58 10.89
C LEU A 793 -27.70 -25.54 11.66
N GLU A 794 -28.76 -26.06 11.04
CA GLU A 794 -29.43 -27.23 11.61
C GLU A 794 -28.41 -28.38 11.69
N GLN A 795 -28.47 -29.22 12.72
CA GLN A 795 -27.55 -30.35 12.92
C GLN A 795 -27.55 -31.28 11.69
N GLY A 796 -26.65 -30.99 10.77
CA GLY A 796 -26.32 -31.79 9.61
C GLY A 796 -24.81 -31.96 9.61
N LYS A 797 -24.35 -33.14 10.02
CA LYS A 797 -22.93 -33.54 9.97
C LYS A 797 -22.32 -33.19 8.59
N PRO A 798 -21.04 -32.78 8.53
CA PRO A 798 -20.35 -32.67 7.26
C PRO A 798 -20.34 -34.05 6.59
N VAL A 799 -20.91 -34.11 5.40
CA VAL A 799 -20.96 -35.32 4.58
C VAL A 799 -19.54 -35.57 4.06
N GLU A 800 -18.81 -36.49 4.69
CA GLU A 800 -17.81 -37.27 3.99
C GLU A 800 -18.49 -37.94 2.79
N SER A 801 -17.83 -37.87 1.64
CA SER A 801 -18.29 -38.43 0.37
C SER A 801 -18.72 -39.89 0.48
N ARG A 802 -20.02 -40.14 0.63
CA ARG A 802 -20.63 -41.43 0.31
C ARG A 802 -21.93 -41.26 -0.48
N ILE A 803 -21.96 -42.04 -1.54
CA ILE A 803 -23.00 -42.19 -2.55
C ILE A 803 -24.32 -42.61 -1.89
N GLU A 804 -25.37 -41.86 -2.29
CA GLU A 804 -26.81 -42.13 -2.32
C GLU A 804 -27.39 -43.28 -1.45
N ASN A 805 -28.34 -42.95 -0.56
CA ASN A 805 -29.77 -43.12 -0.86
C ASN A 805 -30.67 -42.62 0.29
N ASN A 806 -31.55 -41.69 -0.09
CA ASN A 806 -32.91 -41.39 0.36
C ASN A 806 -33.47 -41.77 1.75
N ASP A 807 -34.16 -40.75 2.28
CA ASP A 807 -35.47 -40.75 2.95
C ASP A 807 -35.57 -40.64 4.48
N ASN A 808 -36.09 -39.46 4.86
CA ASN A 808 -37.01 -39.12 5.96
C ASN A 808 -36.45 -39.01 7.40
N GLN A 809 -36.40 -37.76 7.86
CA GLN A 809 -36.34 -37.37 9.26
C GLN A 809 -37.66 -37.68 9.97
N GLU A 810 -37.59 -38.51 11.00
CA GLU A 810 -38.42 -38.43 12.21
C GLU A 810 -37.45 -38.36 13.39
N GLU A 811 -37.68 -37.47 14.35
CA GLU A 811 -36.86 -37.35 15.56
C GLU A 811 -36.65 -38.72 16.23
N LEU A 812 -35.39 -39.12 16.38
CA LEU A 812 -35.06 -40.45 16.90
C LEU A 812 -35.39 -40.52 18.40
N PRO A 813 -36.20 -41.51 18.81
CA PRO A 813 -36.52 -41.69 20.22
C PRO A 813 -35.30 -42.17 21.02
N PRO A 814 -35.20 -41.82 22.32
CA PRO A 814 -34.05 -42.19 23.16
C PRO A 814 -33.84 -43.71 23.12
N LYS A 815 -32.59 -44.18 22.93
CA LYS A 815 -32.25 -45.61 22.72
C LYS A 815 -33.13 -46.53 23.60
N TYR A 816 -33.64 -47.63 23.03
CA TYR A 816 -34.56 -48.55 23.74
C TYR A 816 -34.05 -49.00 25.13
N THR A 817 -32.74 -49.16 25.28
CA THR A 817 -32.08 -49.44 26.58
C THR A 817 -32.26 -48.32 27.60
N THR A 818 -32.23 -47.06 27.16
CA THR A 818 -32.47 -45.88 28.00
C THR A 818 -33.95 -45.80 28.39
N PHE A 819 -34.87 -46.10 27.47
CA PHE A 819 -36.32 -46.19 27.74
C PHE A 819 -36.64 -47.24 28.82
N LEU A 820 -36.08 -48.45 28.70
CA LEU A 820 -36.28 -49.53 29.68
C LEU A 820 -35.75 -49.14 31.08
N LYS A 821 -34.55 -48.54 31.12
CA LYS A 821 -33.93 -48.12 32.38
C LYS A 821 -34.71 -46.98 33.07
N GLN A 822 -35.18 -45.99 32.30
CA GLN A 822 -35.85 -44.81 32.86
C GLN A 822 -37.29 -45.08 33.27
N ASN A 823 -38.05 -45.87 32.50
CA ASN A 823 -39.49 -46.04 32.72
C ASN A 823 -39.83 -47.33 33.49
N HIS A 824 -38.96 -48.34 33.44
CA HIS A 824 -39.23 -49.65 34.04
C HIS A 824 -38.11 -50.13 34.97
N GLY A 825 -37.01 -49.38 35.14
CA GLY A 825 -35.89 -49.75 36.00
C GLY A 825 -35.07 -50.96 35.50
N LEU A 826 -35.39 -51.48 34.31
CA LEU A 826 -34.80 -52.70 33.75
C LEU A 826 -33.54 -52.38 32.93
N VAL A 827 -32.48 -53.17 33.12
CA VAL A 827 -31.20 -52.98 32.42
C VAL A 827 -30.87 -54.22 31.59
N LEU A 828 -30.68 -54.00 30.28
CA LEU A 828 -30.30 -55.08 29.37
C LEU A 828 -28.80 -55.42 29.50
N PRO A 829 -28.41 -56.70 29.36
CA PRO A 829 -27.01 -57.10 29.35
C PRO A 829 -26.25 -56.49 28.17
N ALA A 830 -24.95 -56.24 28.35
CA ALA A 830 -24.09 -55.75 27.27
C ALA A 830 -23.96 -56.79 26.13
N GLY A 831 -24.33 -56.38 24.91
CA GLY A 831 -24.25 -57.16 23.67
C GLY A 831 -25.60 -57.73 23.18
N LEU A 832 -25.74 -57.86 21.86
CA LEU A 832 -26.95 -58.34 21.18
C LEU A 832 -26.99 -59.88 21.09
N ASN A 833 -27.05 -60.57 22.23
CA ASN A 833 -27.08 -62.05 22.26
C ASN A 833 -28.35 -62.55 22.96
N VAL A 834 -29.18 -63.29 22.22
CA VAL A 834 -30.47 -63.83 22.69
C VAL A 834 -30.31 -64.70 23.94
N ASP A 835 -29.27 -65.53 24.04
CA ASP A 835 -29.07 -66.41 25.20
C ASP A 835 -28.67 -65.64 26.47
N LYS A 836 -27.98 -64.51 26.32
CA LYS A 836 -27.71 -63.62 27.46
C LYS A 836 -28.99 -62.97 27.97
N TYR A 837 -29.91 -62.60 27.08
CA TYR A 837 -31.20 -62.01 27.44
C TYR A 837 -32.10 -63.05 28.09
N VAL A 838 -32.15 -64.28 27.58
CA VAL A 838 -32.87 -65.39 28.21
C VAL A 838 -32.40 -65.64 29.64
N LYS A 839 -31.08 -65.70 29.85
CA LYS A 839 -30.51 -65.86 31.21
C LYS A 839 -30.87 -64.71 32.14
N ALA A 840 -30.84 -63.47 31.65
CA ALA A 840 -31.20 -62.30 32.45
C ALA A 840 -32.69 -62.30 32.86
N ILE A 841 -33.59 -62.60 31.92
CA ILE A 841 -35.04 -62.68 32.17
C ILE A 841 -35.37 -63.78 33.19
N LEU A 842 -34.67 -64.93 33.12
CA LEU A 842 -34.87 -66.04 34.06
C LEU A 842 -34.22 -65.81 35.43
N SER A 843 -33.36 -64.80 35.57
CA SER A 843 -32.64 -64.49 36.82
C SER A 843 -33.30 -63.41 37.68
N GLU A 844 -34.31 -62.71 37.17
CA GLU A 844 -35.08 -61.73 37.95
C GLU A 844 -36.24 -62.40 38.69
N ASP A 845 -36.44 -62.00 39.96
CA ASP A 845 -37.46 -62.57 40.86
C ASP A 845 -38.91 -62.40 40.35
N GLU A 846 -39.16 -61.44 39.46
CA GLU A 846 -40.49 -61.17 38.90
C GLU A 846 -40.83 -62.01 37.64
N GLY A 847 -39.87 -62.74 37.07
CA GLY A 847 -40.10 -63.68 35.96
C GLY A 847 -40.50 -63.07 34.61
N ILE A 848 -40.80 -63.95 33.64
CA ILE A 848 -41.11 -63.60 32.24
C ILE A 848 -42.31 -62.65 32.08
N ASP A 849 -43.19 -62.58 33.07
CA ASP A 849 -44.42 -61.80 33.01
C ASP A 849 -44.15 -60.29 33.02
N THR A 850 -43.20 -59.81 33.84
CA THR A 850 -42.78 -58.40 33.85
C THR A 850 -42.17 -58.01 32.50
N TRP A 851 -41.28 -58.84 31.95
CA TRP A 851 -40.67 -58.60 30.63
C TRP A 851 -41.69 -58.67 29.49
N THR A 852 -42.67 -59.56 29.56
CA THR A 852 -43.75 -59.67 28.58
C THR A 852 -44.65 -58.44 28.62
N ARG A 853 -44.96 -57.93 29.82
CA ARG A 853 -45.74 -56.70 29.97
C ARG A 853 -45.00 -55.48 29.43
N VAL A 854 -43.72 -55.30 29.79
CA VAL A 854 -42.89 -54.19 29.29
C VAL A 854 -42.71 -54.28 27.77
N PHE A 855 -42.57 -55.48 27.22
CA PHE A 855 -42.51 -55.70 25.77
C PHE A 855 -43.80 -55.25 25.07
N ASN A 856 -44.97 -55.56 25.64
CA ASN A 856 -46.28 -55.16 25.11
C ASN A 856 -46.53 -53.65 25.26
N ASP A 857 -46.07 -53.04 26.35
CA ASP A 857 -46.22 -51.60 26.64
C ASP A 857 -45.18 -50.73 25.90
N THR A 858 -44.27 -51.33 25.13
CA THR A 858 -43.22 -50.60 24.40
C THR A 858 -43.80 -49.84 23.18
N PRO A 859 -43.64 -48.50 23.09
CA PRO A 859 -44.11 -47.72 21.95
C PRO A 859 -43.54 -48.19 20.60
N GLU A 860 -44.36 -48.14 19.54
CA GLU A 860 -44.03 -48.63 18.18
C GLU A 860 -42.69 -48.10 17.63
N LYS A 861 -42.33 -46.87 17.98
CA LYS A 861 -41.06 -46.22 17.60
C LYS A 861 -39.80 -47.00 18.01
N TYR A 862 -39.90 -47.94 18.96
CA TYR A 862 -38.78 -48.80 19.39
C TYR A 862 -38.75 -50.19 18.76
N HIS A 863 -39.78 -50.60 18.02
CA HIS A 863 -39.88 -51.97 17.47
C HIS A 863 -38.78 -52.29 16.46
N LYS A 864 -38.18 -51.26 15.85
CA LYS A 864 -37.02 -51.39 14.94
C LYS A 864 -35.68 -51.57 15.66
N SER A 865 -35.60 -51.35 16.99
CA SER A 865 -34.37 -51.47 17.76
C SER A 865 -33.83 -52.90 17.77
N SER A 866 -32.53 -53.06 17.57
CA SER A 866 -31.85 -54.37 17.66
C SER A 866 -32.02 -55.02 19.04
N ASN A 867 -32.03 -54.22 20.10
CA ASN A 867 -32.27 -54.68 21.47
C ASN A 867 -33.73 -55.13 21.68
N TYR A 868 -34.71 -54.46 21.06
CA TYR A 868 -36.12 -54.87 21.09
C TYR A 868 -36.33 -56.22 20.39
N LYS A 869 -35.77 -56.39 19.18
CA LYS A 869 -35.85 -57.66 18.44
C LYS A 869 -35.19 -58.83 19.17
N THR A 870 -34.06 -58.55 19.83
CA THR A 870 -33.34 -59.55 20.64
C THR A 870 -34.15 -59.94 21.88
N LEU A 871 -34.80 -58.98 22.54
CA LEU A 871 -35.73 -59.23 23.64
C LEU A 871 -36.96 -60.05 23.20
N SER A 872 -37.57 -59.70 22.07
CA SER A 872 -38.69 -60.46 21.47
C SER A 872 -38.31 -61.92 21.23
N SER A 873 -37.12 -62.14 20.64
CA SER A 873 -36.62 -63.48 20.34
C SER A 873 -36.33 -64.27 21.61
N ALA A 874 -35.84 -63.60 22.67
CA ALA A 874 -35.61 -64.21 23.97
C ALA A 874 -36.92 -64.61 24.67
N ILE A 875 -37.93 -63.73 24.67
CA ILE A 875 -39.27 -64.00 25.22
C ILE A 875 -39.94 -65.15 24.46
N GLU A 876 -39.90 -65.15 23.12
CA GLU A 876 -40.41 -66.27 22.32
C GLU A 876 -39.68 -67.58 22.61
N LYS A 877 -38.35 -67.54 22.76
CA LYS A 877 -37.54 -68.72 23.07
C LYS A 877 -37.87 -69.30 24.44
N ILE A 878 -38.17 -68.45 25.44
CA ILE A 878 -38.63 -68.92 26.75
C ILE A 878 -40.05 -69.48 26.66
N LYS A 879 -40.97 -68.81 25.95
CA LYS A 879 -42.35 -69.29 25.75
C LYS A 879 -42.42 -70.64 25.03
N LYS A 880 -41.61 -70.82 23.98
CA LYS A 880 -41.48 -72.11 23.26
C LYS A 880 -40.77 -73.21 24.06
N GLY A 881 -40.06 -72.86 25.12
CA GLY A 881 -39.44 -73.81 26.05
C GLY A 881 -40.29 -74.11 27.29
N SER A 882 -41.46 -73.47 27.43
CA SER A 882 -42.41 -73.65 28.54
C SER A 882 -43.77 -74.23 28.12
N GLU A 883 -43.97 -74.47 26.81
CA GLU A 883 -44.93 -75.45 26.24
C GLU A 883 -44.25 -76.81 26.09
#